data_AF-A0A3D0IEJ6-F1
#
_entry.id   AF-A0A3D0IEJ6-F1
#
_cell.length_a   1.000
_cell.length_b   1.000
_cell.length_c   1.000
_cell.angle_alpha   90.00
_cell.angle_beta   90.00
_cell.angle_gamma   90.00
#
_symmetry.space_group_name_H-M   'P 1'
#
loop_
_entity.id
_entity.type
_entity.pdbx_description
1 polymer ?
#
loop_
_entity_poly.entity_id
_entity_poly.type
_entity_poly.pdbx_seq_one_letter_code
_entity_poly.pdbx_strand_id
1 'polypeptide(L)'
;MIRSQKAGCAMLAGVIALELFLGTACSNGNKNKASQTSTENTNTESVTSGTTTAKTTPEPTPVPVDPVEQEAKETAEKLGFSEENLHGRYDLFIKYADRVMNNPKLGEWRAYVLHYFPVVADHLPKEQEADFLDKISSLRMISVPIQDATGDFNAPGNTVRLYNDGTVGESDAVYTTVLHELTHFMDAFADGKESDELFYAGGRFAYEEELTAQDWEEISNAPKYPTYYASFITEGGAELYMSKYFGVSPRSYYCESCFLTGYESIFGSAALDELFFSKDSTMRFITLLKDMGYTDEKICKVIDSFNYSTYSYRNQRPDDMIAYEDVLVDMYEYKKGPNWKEDKLFCRILKMLNNADYFGPELQHGELRNIFEPNDMLWNWSNGVLHQIDEYSDQMYADMLVVMIKDDTPYLATRLTVNDGPEDMRPTAVKVEYDFDTEKVQGHEFITYPYPKTIPSPLPLGKELDDRLSAFAHDNSAMHNQTPYSGDAGMKELYDRAAEIGNKYGIKIYVGKDMPEYLERGDVADAKALNTALDKVENILSKFPEGFFDQLNYGYYSRFEIVLCNWPITDELSVYYTEDGYVFHIGLECRSPKELESLEERLIEAIFTAVDKKLINYFENFDSPAFSEAEWKTLNPVEFSYIGYAEDDYEKNMYEEFKDHFVSRKAMINAPRDRSQLMTALLSSKKLTKPCQDKAEFYCKCIREAFDDSKWPEKTFWEEELAKQIEKTEKKAA
;
A
#
# COMPACT_ATOMS: atom_id res chain seq x y z
N MET A 1 -33.64 -3.84 -62.19
CA MET A 1 -34.67 -3.02 -62.88
C MET A 1 -34.95 -1.80 -62.00
N ILE A 2 -34.72 -0.59 -62.56
CA ILE A 2 -35.31 0.73 -62.23
C ILE A 2 -34.99 1.25 -60.80
N ARG A 3 -33.95 2.10 -60.64
CA ARG A 3 -33.96 3.60 -60.67
C ARG A 3 -34.67 4.20 -59.43
N SER A 4 -34.28 5.31 -58.81
CA SER A 4 -33.15 6.25 -58.87
C SER A 4 -33.58 7.39 -57.94
N GLN A 5 -32.68 8.01 -57.17
CA GLN A 5 -32.70 9.49 -57.04
C GLN A 5 -31.33 10.01 -56.58
N LYS A 6 -30.78 10.87 -57.43
CA LYS A 6 -29.65 11.78 -57.19
C LYS A 6 -30.21 13.15 -56.83
N ALA A 7 -29.59 13.83 -55.88
CA ALA A 7 -29.27 15.26 -55.82
C ALA A 7 -28.57 15.46 -54.46
N GLY A 8 -27.39 16.05 -54.29
CA GLY A 8 -26.65 16.99 -55.13
C GLY A 8 -26.71 18.38 -54.50
N CYS A 9 -25.68 18.76 -53.72
CA CYS A 9 -25.18 20.12 -53.64
C CYS A 9 -23.76 20.11 -53.04
N ALA A 10 -22.87 20.86 -53.69
CA ALA A 10 -21.44 20.90 -53.51
C ALA A 10 -20.98 22.29 -53.01
N MET A 11 -19.67 22.38 -52.77
CA MET A 11 -18.81 23.54 -52.48
C MET A 11 -18.63 23.85 -50.98
N LEU A 12 -17.41 24.05 -50.46
CA LEU A 12 -16.28 24.78 -51.02
C LEU A 12 -14.93 24.16 -50.59
N ALA A 13 -13.97 24.12 -51.52
CA ALA A 13 -12.56 23.81 -51.29
C ALA A 13 -11.78 25.09 -50.96
N GLY A 14 -10.68 24.94 -50.22
CA GLY A 14 -9.69 25.99 -49.97
C GLY A 14 -8.30 25.38 -49.74
N VAL A 15 -7.57 25.19 -50.82
CA VAL A 15 -6.14 24.83 -50.90
C VAL A 15 -5.30 26.05 -50.52
N ILE A 16 -4.14 25.86 -49.85
CA ILE A 16 -2.83 26.45 -50.22
C ILE A 16 -1.73 25.66 -49.51
N ALA A 17 -0.81 25.14 -50.32
CA ALA A 17 0.54 24.73 -49.96
C ALA A 17 1.53 25.65 -50.69
N LEU A 18 2.78 25.65 -50.18
CA LEU A 18 4.04 26.11 -50.80
C LEU A 18 4.35 27.63 -50.73
N GLU A 19 5.46 28.03 -50.09
CA GLU A 19 6.81 28.05 -50.67
C GLU A 19 7.91 28.42 -49.65
N LEU A 20 9.07 27.77 -49.84
CA LEU A 20 10.41 28.10 -49.36
C LEU A 20 10.95 29.36 -50.07
N PHE A 21 11.86 30.14 -49.46
CA PHE A 21 13.12 30.57 -50.11
C PHE A 21 14.08 31.30 -49.13
N LEU A 22 15.29 30.73 -49.02
CA LEU A 22 16.65 31.28 -48.83
C LEU A 22 16.94 32.55 -48.01
N GLY A 23 17.96 32.40 -47.14
CA GLY A 23 18.76 33.49 -46.59
C GLY A 23 20.02 32.97 -45.89
N THR A 24 21.06 32.67 -46.67
CA THR A 24 22.44 32.34 -46.28
C THR A 24 23.12 33.42 -45.43
N ALA A 25 23.90 33.02 -44.41
CA ALA A 25 25.18 33.66 -44.08
C ALA A 25 26.11 32.71 -43.31
N CYS A 26 27.26 32.44 -43.92
CA CYS A 26 28.42 31.71 -43.41
C CYS A 26 29.11 32.45 -42.25
N SER A 27 29.75 31.70 -41.33
CA SER A 27 31.22 31.74 -41.16
C SER A 27 31.74 30.70 -40.15
N ASN A 28 32.64 29.83 -40.65
CA ASN A 28 33.87 29.27 -40.07
C ASN A 28 34.01 29.30 -38.52
N GLY A 29 34.30 28.21 -37.80
CA GLY A 29 35.18 27.09 -38.12
C GLY A 29 36.51 27.24 -37.39
N ASN A 30 36.78 26.41 -36.37
CA ASN A 30 38.11 25.79 -36.22
C ASN A 30 38.12 24.62 -35.24
N LYS A 31 38.76 23.54 -35.69
CA LYS A 31 39.17 22.35 -34.93
C LYS A 31 40.57 22.58 -34.34
N ASN A 32 40.87 21.92 -33.21
CA ASN A 32 42.16 21.28 -32.83
C ASN A 32 42.04 20.91 -31.33
N LYS A 33 41.90 19.65 -30.91
CA LYS A 33 42.87 18.54 -30.81
C LYS A 33 44.23 18.87 -30.15
N ALA A 34 44.37 18.28 -28.96
CA ALA A 34 45.51 17.50 -28.46
C ALA A 34 46.67 18.19 -27.70
N SER A 35 46.85 17.68 -26.47
CA SER A 35 48.06 17.01 -25.96
C SER A 35 48.88 17.69 -24.86
N GLN A 36 48.76 17.10 -23.66
CA GLN A 36 49.80 16.51 -22.82
C GLN A 36 50.91 17.33 -22.14
N THR A 37 51.27 16.77 -20.98
CA THR A 37 52.59 16.68 -20.30
C THR A 37 53.00 17.86 -19.42
N SER A 38 52.92 17.70 -18.09
CA SER A 38 53.97 17.20 -17.16
C SER A 38 54.93 18.34 -16.77
N THR A 39 55.42 18.55 -15.55
CA THR A 39 55.81 17.65 -14.45
C THR A 39 56.20 18.53 -13.24
N GLU A 40 55.92 18.04 -12.03
CA GLU A 40 56.77 18.05 -10.82
C GLU A 40 58.04 18.93 -10.75
N ASN A 41 58.22 19.74 -9.69
CA ASN A 41 58.93 19.31 -8.45
C ASN A 41 59.40 20.49 -7.54
N THR A 42 59.13 20.30 -6.23
CA THR A 42 59.99 20.54 -5.04
C THR A 42 60.50 21.93 -4.62
N ASN A 43 60.26 22.19 -3.33
CA ASN A 43 61.17 22.69 -2.26
C ASN A 43 60.84 24.03 -1.57
N THR A 44 60.29 23.85 -0.35
CA THR A 44 60.75 24.33 0.97
C THR A 44 61.30 25.76 1.20
N GLU A 45 60.71 26.34 2.25
CA GLU A 45 61.27 27.23 3.28
C GLU A 45 61.39 28.76 3.05
N SER A 46 60.37 29.43 3.59
CA SER A 46 60.39 30.61 4.47
C SER A 46 61.60 31.57 4.45
N VAL A 47 61.33 32.83 4.05
CA VAL A 47 61.81 34.04 4.76
C VAL A 47 60.78 35.17 4.61
N THR A 48 60.49 35.82 5.72
CA THR A 48 59.58 36.95 5.94
C THR A 48 60.01 38.28 5.31
N SER A 49 58.95 39.06 5.02
CA SER A 49 58.80 40.53 5.06
C SER A 49 59.37 41.40 3.93
N GLY A 50 58.46 42.17 3.31
CA GLY A 50 58.82 43.25 2.39
C GLY A 50 57.70 43.61 1.41
N THR A 51 56.70 44.33 1.90
CA THR A 51 55.54 44.85 1.16
C THR A 51 55.94 45.60 -0.12
N THR A 52 55.40 45.19 -1.27
CA THR A 52 55.23 46.09 -2.43
C THR A 52 54.06 45.62 -3.30
N THR A 53 53.13 46.55 -3.48
CA THR A 53 51.87 46.51 -4.23
C THR A 53 51.96 45.89 -5.62
N ALA A 54 51.10 44.90 -5.90
CA ALA A 54 50.79 44.42 -7.23
C ALA A 54 49.28 44.22 -7.41
N LYS A 55 48.81 44.67 -8.58
CA LYS A 55 47.46 44.60 -9.14
C LYS A 55 46.62 43.40 -8.67
N THR A 56 45.49 43.71 -8.04
CA THR A 56 44.36 42.79 -7.90
C THR A 56 43.73 42.53 -9.27
N THR A 57 43.80 41.28 -9.71
CA THR A 57 42.83 40.67 -10.63
C THR A 57 41.43 40.85 -10.01
N PRO A 58 40.37 41.17 -10.78
CA PRO A 58 39.03 41.21 -10.20
C PRO A 58 38.72 39.83 -9.65
N GLU A 59 38.38 39.76 -8.36
CA GLU A 59 37.69 38.60 -7.81
C GLU A 59 36.47 38.30 -8.69
N PRO A 60 36.17 37.03 -9.00
CA PRO A 60 34.90 36.69 -9.60
C PRO A 60 33.81 37.24 -8.68
N THR A 61 32.99 38.13 -9.22
CA THR A 61 31.84 38.65 -8.50
C THR A 61 31.00 37.45 -8.09
N PRO A 62 30.69 37.24 -6.80
CA PRO A 62 29.86 36.13 -6.39
C PRO A 62 28.54 36.22 -7.16
N VAL A 63 28.22 35.15 -7.88
CA VAL A 63 26.93 35.01 -8.55
C VAL A 63 25.86 35.19 -7.47
N PRO A 64 24.83 36.04 -7.68
CA PRO A 64 23.74 36.15 -6.71
C PRO A 64 23.13 34.76 -6.54
N VAL A 65 23.25 34.18 -5.35
CA VAL A 65 22.59 32.91 -5.02
C VAL A 65 21.09 33.19 -5.02
N ASP A 66 20.32 32.39 -5.76
CA ASP A 66 18.86 32.49 -5.76
C ASP A 66 18.35 32.25 -4.32
N PRO A 67 17.64 33.21 -3.71
CA PRO A 67 17.13 33.06 -2.35
C PRO A 67 16.29 31.79 -2.14
N VAL A 68 15.53 31.35 -3.15
CA VAL A 68 14.69 30.16 -3.08
C VAL A 68 15.53 28.89 -3.08
N GLU A 69 16.57 28.85 -3.92
CA GLU A 69 17.54 27.75 -3.96
C GLU A 69 18.28 27.62 -2.61
N GLN A 70 18.72 28.75 -2.05
CA GLN A 70 19.40 28.76 -0.76
C GLN A 70 18.47 28.30 0.37
N GLU A 71 17.23 28.77 0.40
CA GLU A 71 16.23 28.36 1.40
C GLU A 71 15.92 26.86 1.30
N ALA A 72 15.78 26.33 0.08
CA ALA A 72 15.54 24.91 -0.14
C ALA A 72 16.73 24.06 0.34
N LYS A 73 17.97 24.47 0.03
CA LYS A 73 19.20 23.80 0.50
C LYS A 73 19.30 23.79 2.02
N GLU A 74 19.05 24.94 2.67
CA GLU A 74 19.05 25.04 4.13
C GLU A 74 17.93 24.22 4.78
N THR A 75 16.76 24.13 4.13
CA THR A 75 15.63 23.32 4.60
C THR A 75 15.93 21.83 4.46
N ALA A 76 16.50 21.42 3.32
CA ALA A 76 16.92 20.05 3.05
C ALA A 76 17.95 19.60 4.08
N GLU A 77 19.00 20.39 4.31
CA GLU A 77 20.04 20.10 5.29
C GLU A 77 19.47 19.92 6.71
N LYS A 78 18.54 20.80 7.14
CA LYS A 78 17.86 20.69 8.44
C LYS A 78 17.03 19.41 8.58
N LEU A 79 16.49 18.91 7.48
CA LEU A 79 15.66 17.69 7.42
C LEU A 79 16.49 16.43 7.11
N GLY A 80 17.81 16.56 6.94
CA GLY A 80 18.72 15.43 6.69
C GLY A 80 18.84 15.02 5.21
N PHE A 81 18.48 15.90 4.28
CA PHE A 81 18.56 15.69 2.84
C PHE A 81 19.74 16.42 2.21
N SER A 82 20.29 15.86 1.13
CA SER A 82 21.31 16.52 0.31
C SER A 82 20.67 17.38 -0.78
N GLU A 83 21.45 18.28 -1.38
CA GLU A 83 21.01 19.04 -2.57
C GLU A 83 20.63 18.11 -3.72
N GLU A 84 21.34 16.98 -3.86
CA GLU A 84 21.06 15.99 -4.90
C GLU A 84 19.64 15.45 -4.78
N ASN A 85 19.09 15.27 -3.58
CA ASN A 85 17.70 14.82 -3.42
C ASN A 85 16.65 15.81 -3.94
N LEU A 86 17.02 17.05 -4.24
CA LEU A 86 16.08 18.08 -4.66
C LEU A 86 15.82 18.09 -6.17
N HIS A 87 16.68 17.44 -6.97
CA HIS A 87 16.63 17.40 -8.44
C HIS A 87 16.35 18.76 -9.10
N GLY A 88 16.88 19.86 -8.52
CA GLY A 88 16.67 21.22 -9.01
C GLY A 88 15.26 21.79 -8.87
N ARG A 89 14.33 21.09 -8.18
CA ARG A 89 12.95 21.54 -7.93
C ARG A 89 12.82 22.26 -6.58
N TYR A 90 13.65 23.27 -6.34
CA TYR A 90 13.79 23.95 -5.06
C TYR A 90 12.48 24.57 -4.51
N ASP A 91 11.73 25.31 -5.33
CA ASP A 91 10.45 25.93 -4.92
C ASP A 91 9.39 24.88 -4.56
N LEU A 92 9.31 23.79 -5.32
CA LEU A 92 8.41 22.68 -5.04
C LEU A 92 8.81 21.96 -3.75
N PHE A 93 10.12 21.77 -3.51
CA PHE A 93 10.61 21.14 -2.28
C PHE A 93 10.19 21.92 -1.04
N ILE A 94 10.35 23.25 -1.03
CA ILE A 94 9.95 24.08 0.11
C ILE A 94 8.46 23.89 0.41
N LYS A 95 7.61 23.95 -0.61
CA LYS A 95 6.16 23.76 -0.47
C LYS A 95 5.82 22.34 -0.02
N TYR A 96 6.46 21.34 -0.60
CA TYR A 96 6.28 19.93 -0.27
C TYR A 96 6.65 19.65 1.18
N ALA A 97 7.84 20.07 1.59
CA ALA A 97 8.33 19.92 2.95
C ALA A 97 7.41 20.64 3.94
N ASP A 98 6.96 21.86 3.64
CA ASP A 98 5.99 22.56 4.47
C ASP A 98 4.67 21.76 4.63
N ARG A 99 4.08 21.25 3.54
CA ARG A 99 2.85 20.45 3.62
C ARG A 99 3.05 19.15 4.39
N VAL A 100 4.16 18.45 4.22
CA VAL A 100 4.47 17.20 4.94
C VAL A 100 4.65 17.47 6.44
N MET A 101 5.43 18.49 6.79
CA MET A 101 5.72 18.83 8.18
C MET A 101 4.48 19.34 8.92
N ASN A 102 3.58 20.04 8.21
CA ASN A 102 2.32 20.53 8.75
C ASN A 102 1.15 19.54 8.63
N ASN A 103 1.34 18.35 8.03
CA ASN A 103 0.30 17.33 7.97
C ASN A 103 0.37 16.43 9.23
N PRO A 104 -0.60 16.53 10.16
CA PRO A 104 -0.61 15.70 11.37
C PRO A 104 -0.96 14.23 11.10
N LYS A 105 -1.62 13.92 9.99
CA LYS A 105 -2.08 12.56 9.64
C LYS A 105 -0.95 11.64 9.16
N LEU A 106 0.26 12.18 8.99
CA LEU A 106 1.44 11.40 8.63
C LEU A 106 2.17 10.84 9.86
N GLY A 107 2.00 11.44 11.05
CA GLY A 107 2.65 10.96 12.27
C GLY A 107 4.16 10.76 12.08
N GLU A 108 4.65 9.60 12.47
CA GLU A 108 6.05 9.17 12.33
C GLU A 108 6.50 8.90 10.88
N TRP A 109 5.56 8.76 9.94
CA TRP A 109 5.84 8.49 8.52
C TRP A 109 6.31 9.70 7.73
N ARG A 110 6.34 10.90 8.32
CA ARG A 110 6.79 12.14 7.64
C ARG A 110 8.16 12.00 6.99
N ALA A 111 9.07 11.30 7.63
CA ALA A 111 10.41 11.07 7.12
C ALA A 111 10.39 10.30 5.79
N TYR A 112 9.50 9.30 5.66
CA TYR A 112 9.31 8.54 4.43
C TYR A 112 8.68 9.37 3.32
N VAL A 113 7.66 10.17 3.66
CA VAL A 113 7.02 11.05 2.69
C VAL A 113 8.03 12.09 2.19
N LEU A 114 8.80 12.74 3.07
CA LEU A 114 9.91 13.62 2.67
C LEU A 114 10.94 12.89 1.80
N HIS A 115 11.30 11.66 2.19
CA HIS A 115 12.25 10.84 1.45
C HIS A 115 11.79 10.48 0.03
N TYR A 116 10.48 10.48 -0.20
CA TYR A 116 9.89 10.22 -1.50
C TYR A 116 10.01 11.37 -2.51
N PHE A 117 10.45 12.56 -2.06
CA PHE A 117 10.51 13.77 -2.90
C PHE A 117 11.26 13.63 -4.24
N PRO A 118 12.38 12.87 -4.38
CA PRO A 118 13.05 12.72 -5.68
C PRO A 118 12.14 12.22 -6.80
N VAL A 119 11.23 11.29 -6.50
CA VAL A 119 10.25 10.79 -7.48
C VAL A 119 9.25 11.88 -7.85
N VAL A 120 8.77 12.64 -6.85
CA VAL A 120 7.89 13.80 -7.05
C VAL A 120 8.55 14.86 -7.92
N ALA A 121 9.83 15.14 -7.68
CA ALA A 121 10.57 16.19 -8.39
C ALA A 121 10.72 15.87 -9.89
N ASP A 122 10.91 14.60 -10.24
CA ASP A 122 11.13 14.18 -11.63
C ASP A 122 9.82 13.97 -12.39
N HIS A 123 8.78 13.47 -11.72
CA HIS A 123 7.57 13.01 -12.42
C HIS A 123 6.34 13.91 -12.22
N LEU A 124 6.30 14.81 -11.22
CA LEU A 124 5.13 15.67 -11.02
C LEU A 124 5.09 16.81 -12.05
N PRO A 125 4.07 16.86 -12.93
CA PRO A 125 3.89 17.97 -13.87
C PRO A 125 3.65 19.29 -13.14
N LYS A 126 4.19 20.39 -13.68
CA LYS A 126 4.10 21.71 -13.03
C LYS A 126 2.66 22.18 -12.83
N GLU A 127 1.79 21.83 -13.76
CA GLU A 127 0.37 22.14 -13.76
C GLU A 127 -0.42 21.44 -12.65
N GLN A 128 0.08 20.33 -12.11
CA GLN A 128 -0.57 19.53 -11.07
C GLN A 128 0.02 19.77 -9.67
N GLU A 129 1.08 20.59 -9.55
CA GLU A 129 1.75 20.84 -8.26
C GLU A 129 0.78 21.28 -7.16
N ALA A 130 -0.17 22.18 -7.47
CA ALA A 130 -1.10 22.71 -6.48
C ALA A 130 -2.03 21.62 -5.93
N ASP A 131 -2.64 20.82 -6.81
CA ASP A 131 -3.57 19.76 -6.44
C ASP A 131 -2.85 18.64 -5.67
N PHE A 132 -1.64 18.28 -6.12
CA PHE A 132 -0.80 17.31 -5.43
C PHE A 132 -0.40 17.76 -4.02
N LEU A 133 0.01 19.02 -3.85
CA LEU A 133 0.36 19.58 -2.53
C LEU A 133 -0.85 19.63 -1.57
N ASP A 134 -2.06 19.90 -2.08
CA ASP A 134 -3.29 19.83 -1.29
C ASP A 134 -3.63 18.38 -0.89
N LYS A 135 -3.29 17.41 -1.73
CA LYS A 135 -3.42 15.98 -1.42
C LYS A 135 -2.38 15.50 -0.43
N ILE A 136 -1.13 15.96 -0.50
CA ILE A 136 -0.14 15.75 0.56
C ILE A 136 -0.63 16.30 1.90
N SER A 137 -1.35 17.43 1.89
CA SER A 137 -1.88 18.04 3.12
C SER A 137 -3.01 17.22 3.77
N SER A 138 -3.63 16.31 3.02
CA SER A 138 -4.73 15.46 3.49
C SER A 138 -4.39 13.97 3.56
N LEU A 139 -3.23 13.56 3.01
CA LEU A 139 -2.71 12.20 3.00
C LEU A 139 -2.66 11.64 4.41
N ARG A 140 -3.14 10.40 4.56
CA ARG A 140 -3.14 9.69 5.84
C ARG A 140 -2.27 8.44 5.74
N MET A 141 -1.42 8.24 6.73
CA MET A 141 -0.67 7.00 6.90
C MET A 141 -1.25 6.26 8.11
N ILE A 142 -1.52 4.96 7.98
CA ILE A 142 -2.05 4.13 9.07
C ILE A 142 -1.23 2.85 9.14
N SER A 143 -0.76 2.48 10.33
CA SER A 143 -0.29 1.12 10.59
C SER A 143 -1.44 0.25 11.11
N VAL A 144 -1.54 -0.96 10.60
CA VAL A 144 -2.48 -2.00 11.02
C VAL A 144 -1.65 -3.19 11.51
N PRO A 145 -1.66 -3.48 12.82
CA PRO A 145 -0.78 -4.50 13.40
C PRO A 145 -1.09 -5.92 12.89
N ILE A 146 -0.24 -6.48 12.01
CA ILE A 146 -0.20 -7.88 11.55
C ILE A 146 1.25 -8.39 11.42
N GLN A 147 1.51 -9.69 11.29
CA GLN A 147 2.89 -10.21 11.21
C GLN A 147 3.61 -9.94 9.88
N ASP A 148 2.89 -9.81 8.76
CA ASP A 148 3.49 -9.67 7.43
C ASP A 148 3.42 -8.22 6.95
N ALA A 149 4.56 -7.65 6.52
CA ALA A 149 4.60 -6.32 5.93
C ALA A 149 3.98 -6.32 4.53
N THR A 150 2.79 -5.71 4.41
CA THR A 150 2.09 -5.43 3.14
C THR A 150 1.43 -4.05 3.23
N GLY A 151 0.94 -3.52 2.11
CA GLY A 151 0.33 -2.20 2.08
C GLY A 151 -0.86 -2.13 1.13
N ASP A 152 -1.67 -1.10 1.32
CA ASP A 152 -2.65 -0.66 0.33
C ASP A 152 -2.73 0.88 0.30
N PHE A 153 -2.62 1.46 -0.88
CA PHE A 153 -3.03 2.82 -1.13
C PHE A 153 -4.51 2.87 -1.55
N ASN A 154 -5.33 3.47 -0.69
CA ASN A 154 -6.72 3.77 -0.96
C ASN A 154 -6.84 5.22 -1.47
N ALA A 155 -6.94 5.39 -2.79
CA ALA A 155 -7.10 6.69 -3.43
C ALA A 155 -8.35 7.49 -3.01
N PRO A 156 -9.56 6.91 -2.84
CA PRO A 156 -10.74 7.69 -2.45
C PRO A 156 -10.57 8.29 -1.04
N GLY A 157 -9.97 7.51 -0.14
CA GLY A 157 -9.65 7.91 1.22
C GLY A 157 -8.34 8.69 1.36
N ASN A 158 -7.56 8.84 0.28
CA ASN A 158 -6.21 9.39 0.27
C ASN A 158 -5.36 8.84 1.44
N THR A 159 -5.37 7.51 1.58
CA THR A 159 -4.84 6.81 2.75
C THR A 159 -3.92 5.69 2.29
N VAL A 160 -2.70 5.68 2.78
CA VAL A 160 -1.82 4.51 2.76
C VAL A 160 -2.05 3.74 4.06
N ARG A 161 -2.40 2.46 3.97
CA ARG A 161 -2.37 1.57 5.14
C ARG A 161 -1.24 0.59 4.97
N LEU A 162 -0.57 0.34 6.08
CA LEU A 162 0.56 -0.56 6.18
C LEU A 162 0.15 -1.63 7.16
N TYR A 163 0.01 -2.83 6.67
CA TYR A 163 -0.20 -3.99 7.49
C TYR A 163 1.18 -4.49 7.90
N ASN A 164 1.59 -4.30 9.15
CA ASN A 164 2.92 -4.65 9.66
C ASN A 164 2.86 -4.85 11.18
N ASP A 165 3.93 -5.24 11.85
CA ASP A 165 3.92 -5.53 13.29
C ASP A 165 3.81 -4.27 14.20
N GLY A 166 3.48 -3.11 13.62
CA GLY A 166 3.44 -1.82 14.29
C GLY A 166 4.78 -1.09 14.32
N THR A 167 5.85 -1.65 13.74
CA THR A 167 7.16 -0.99 13.72
C THR A 167 7.29 0.04 12.59
N VAL A 168 7.92 1.17 12.89
CA VAL A 168 8.33 2.18 11.90
C VAL A 168 9.86 2.23 11.85
N GLY A 169 10.41 1.88 10.70
CA GLY A 169 11.87 1.95 10.49
C GLY A 169 12.69 0.81 11.10
N GLU A 170 12.09 -0.35 11.37
CA GLU A 170 12.82 -1.51 11.93
C GLU A 170 12.90 -2.72 10.97
N SER A 171 12.46 -2.60 9.71
CA SER A 171 12.70 -3.64 8.70
C SER A 171 12.72 -3.15 7.25
N ASP A 172 13.51 -3.83 6.41
CA ASP A 172 13.53 -3.67 4.95
C ASP A 172 12.16 -3.83 4.32
N ALA A 173 11.34 -4.72 4.88
CA ALA A 173 10.01 -5.01 4.36
C ALA A 173 9.08 -3.81 4.55
N VAL A 174 9.11 -3.15 5.71
CA VAL A 174 8.34 -1.92 5.95
C VAL A 174 8.85 -0.79 5.06
N TYR A 175 10.17 -0.61 4.94
CA TYR A 175 10.74 0.45 4.10
C TYR A 175 10.30 0.35 2.64
N THR A 176 10.43 -0.83 2.06
CA THR A 176 10.06 -1.08 0.66
C THR A 176 8.56 -1.00 0.43
N THR A 177 7.74 -1.51 1.36
CA THR A 177 6.28 -1.40 1.29
C THR A 177 5.82 0.06 1.31
N VAL A 178 6.36 0.90 2.20
CA VAL A 178 5.95 2.31 2.27
C VAL A 178 6.24 3.04 0.97
N LEU A 179 7.43 2.83 0.39
CA LEU A 179 7.81 3.48 -0.87
C LEU A 179 7.00 2.96 -2.06
N HIS A 180 6.64 1.66 -2.05
CA HIS A 180 5.72 1.06 -3.02
C HIS A 180 4.35 1.78 -2.96
N GLU A 181 3.74 1.88 -1.77
CA GLU A 181 2.44 2.54 -1.62
C GLU A 181 2.48 4.06 -1.90
N LEU A 182 3.58 4.74 -1.57
CA LEU A 182 3.77 6.15 -1.94
C LEU A 182 3.89 6.33 -3.46
N THR A 183 4.29 5.28 -4.19
CA THR A 183 4.28 5.30 -5.65
C THR A 183 2.88 5.17 -6.23
N HIS A 184 2.02 4.33 -5.64
CA HIS A 184 0.60 4.34 -5.97
C HIS A 184 -0.07 5.69 -5.65
N PHE A 185 0.32 6.33 -4.54
CA PHE A 185 -0.12 7.69 -4.22
C PHE A 185 0.29 8.69 -5.31
N MET A 186 1.54 8.66 -5.77
CA MET A 186 2.03 9.54 -6.83
C MET A 186 1.33 9.27 -8.18
N ASP A 187 1.21 8.00 -8.55
CA ASP A 187 0.59 7.54 -9.79
C ASP A 187 -0.88 7.99 -9.89
N ALA A 188 -1.66 7.77 -8.82
CA ALA A 188 -3.06 8.19 -8.76
C ALA A 188 -3.27 9.72 -8.92
N PHE A 189 -2.24 10.53 -8.61
CA PHE A 189 -2.30 11.99 -8.77
C PHE A 189 -1.77 12.51 -10.08
N ALA A 190 -0.83 11.81 -10.72
CA ALA A 190 -0.22 12.26 -11.96
C ALA A 190 -1.24 12.44 -13.11
N ASP A 191 -2.49 11.98 -12.95
CA ASP A 191 -3.58 12.31 -13.88
C ASP A 191 -5.02 12.19 -13.28
N GLY A 192 -5.15 12.14 -11.95
CA GLY A 192 -6.39 12.51 -11.23
C GLY A 192 -7.56 11.51 -11.16
N LYS A 193 -7.39 10.19 -11.36
CA LYS A 193 -8.41 9.17 -11.08
C LYS A 193 -7.82 7.83 -10.62
N GLU A 194 -8.62 7.07 -9.87
CA GLU A 194 -8.43 5.64 -9.56
C GLU A 194 -8.36 4.81 -10.84
N SER A 195 -7.41 3.86 -10.87
CA SER A 195 -7.16 2.81 -11.87
C SER A 195 -8.21 2.65 -12.99
N ASP A 196 -7.73 2.74 -14.24
CA ASP A 196 -8.51 2.61 -15.47
C ASP A 196 -8.99 1.16 -15.74
N GLU A 197 -10.07 0.74 -15.09
CA GLU A 197 -10.77 -0.49 -15.48
C GLU A 197 -11.45 -0.31 -16.85
N LEU A 198 -10.99 -1.08 -17.84
CA LEU A 198 -11.61 -1.14 -19.17
C LEU A 198 -12.49 -2.36 -19.32
N PHE A 199 -13.48 -2.26 -20.19
CA PHE A 199 -14.37 -3.35 -20.55
C PHE A 199 -14.24 -3.67 -22.04
N TYR A 200 -14.38 -4.94 -22.41
CA TYR A 200 -14.51 -5.33 -23.81
C TYR A 200 -15.96 -5.63 -24.14
N ALA A 201 -16.60 -4.74 -24.92
CA ALA A 201 -17.99 -4.86 -25.33
C ALA A 201 -18.22 -4.20 -26.69
N GLY A 202 -19.18 -4.71 -27.46
CA GLY A 202 -19.48 -4.16 -28.80
C GLY A 202 -18.31 -4.25 -29.78
N GLY A 203 -17.36 -5.17 -29.55
CA GLY A 203 -16.14 -5.32 -30.35
C GLY A 203 -15.09 -4.22 -30.16
N ARG A 204 -15.05 -3.59 -28.97
CA ARG A 204 -14.06 -2.57 -28.61
C ARG A 204 -13.73 -2.61 -27.12
N PHE A 205 -12.57 -2.08 -26.78
CA PHE A 205 -12.25 -1.68 -25.39
C PHE A 205 -12.88 -0.32 -25.10
N ALA A 206 -13.45 -0.16 -23.91
CA ALA A 206 -14.21 1.01 -23.52
C ALA A 206 -14.13 1.24 -22.02
N TYR A 207 -14.12 2.51 -21.61
CA TYR A 207 -14.32 2.88 -20.21
C TYR A 207 -15.77 2.68 -19.79
N GLU A 208 -16.01 2.53 -18.48
CA GLU A 208 -17.35 2.35 -17.93
C GLU A 208 -18.30 3.46 -18.41
N GLU A 209 -17.85 4.72 -18.38
CA GLU A 209 -18.63 5.88 -18.84
C GLU A 209 -18.97 5.88 -20.34
N GLU A 210 -18.27 5.05 -21.14
CA GLU A 210 -18.48 4.91 -22.58
C GLU A 210 -19.40 3.74 -22.94
N LEU A 211 -19.81 2.92 -21.96
CA LEU A 211 -20.64 1.74 -22.18
C LEU A 211 -22.11 2.12 -22.33
N THR A 212 -22.76 1.53 -23.33
CA THR A 212 -24.20 1.63 -23.54
C THR A 212 -24.95 0.56 -22.76
N ALA A 213 -26.28 0.70 -22.64
CA ALA A 213 -27.12 -0.34 -22.03
C ALA A 213 -27.00 -1.70 -22.75
N GLN A 214 -26.73 -1.71 -24.05
CA GLN A 214 -26.51 -2.93 -24.82
C GLN A 214 -25.15 -3.55 -24.52
N ASP A 215 -24.11 -2.73 -24.33
CA ASP A 215 -22.78 -3.20 -23.93
C ASP A 215 -22.85 -3.88 -22.55
N TRP A 216 -23.60 -3.29 -21.62
CA TRP A 216 -23.84 -3.90 -20.30
C TRP A 216 -24.63 -5.21 -20.36
N GLU A 217 -25.59 -5.34 -21.28
CA GLU A 217 -26.29 -6.60 -21.53
C GLU A 217 -25.33 -7.66 -22.09
N GLU A 218 -24.41 -7.28 -22.98
CA GLU A 218 -23.37 -8.18 -23.50
C GLU A 218 -22.42 -8.65 -22.38
N ILE A 219 -21.89 -7.72 -21.57
CA ILE A 219 -21.00 -8.00 -20.44
C ILE A 219 -21.69 -8.91 -19.41
N SER A 220 -22.94 -8.62 -19.05
CA SER A 220 -23.69 -9.40 -18.04
C SER A 220 -24.02 -10.82 -18.50
N ASN A 221 -24.08 -11.06 -19.81
CA ASN A 221 -24.30 -12.38 -20.40
C ASN A 221 -23.00 -13.15 -20.66
N ALA A 222 -21.84 -12.53 -20.47
CA ALA A 222 -20.55 -13.19 -20.59
C ALA A 222 -20.30 -14.12 -19.38
N PRO A 223 -19.65 -15.29 -19.57
CA PRO A 223 -19.38 -16.23 -18.47
C PRO A 223 -18.46 -15.67 -17.36
N LYS A 224 -17.77 -14.56 -17.64
CA LYS A 224 -16.91 -13.81 -16.74
C LYS A 224 -17.16 -12.33 -17.02
N TYR A 225 -17.35 -11.51 -15.99
CA TYR A 225 -17.30 -10.05 -16.09
C TYR A 225 -15.86 -9.67 -16.46
N PRO A 226 -15.56 -9.29 -17.71
CA PRO A 226 -14.18 -9.15 -18.13
C PRO A 226 -13.78 -7.69 -18.02
N THR A 227 -13.35 -7.29 -16.83
CA THR A 227 -12.58 -6.06 -16.66
C THR A 227 -11.14 -6.35 -17.12
N TYR A 228 -10.65 -5.52 -18.03
CA TYR A 228 -9.32 -5.58 -18.61
C TYR A 228 -8.51 -4.42 -18.07
N TYR A 229 -7.96 -4.64 -16.89
CA TYR A 229 -7.00 -3.75 -16.27
C TYR A 229 -5.60 -4.35 -16.39
N ALA A 230 -4.59 -3.57 -16.77
CA ALA A 230 -3.22 -4.07 -16.88
C ALA A 230 -2.47 -3.93 -15.54
N SER A 231 -2.76 -4.79 -14.56
CA SER A 231 -2.20 -4.67 -13.20
C SER A 231 -0.68 -4.72 -13.15
N PHE A 232 -0.05 -5.34 -14.15
CA PHE A 232 1.41 -5.36 -14.26
C PHE A 232 2.03 -3.97 -14.47
N ILE A 233 1.29 -3.03 -15.06
CA ILE A 233 1.76 -1.66 -15.23
C ILE A 233 1.76 -0.96 -13.88
N THR A 234 0.68 -1.08 -13.12
CA THR A 234 0.53 -0.36 -11.84
C THR A 234 1.36 -0.98 -10.73
N GLU A 235 1.22 -2.29 -10.49
CA GLU A 235 1.95 -2.99 -9.42
C GLU A 235 3.44 -3.15 -9.76
N GLY A 236 3.74 -3.55 -11.01
CA GLY A 236 5.11 -3.68 -11.48
C GLY A 236 5.82 -2.33 -11.62
N GLY A 237 5.09 -1.28 -12.00
CA GLY A 237 5.63 0.06 -12.09
C GLY A 237 5.92 0.67 -10.71
N ALA A 238 5.01 0.51 -9.75
CA ALA A 238 5.23 0.95 -8.37
C ALA A 238 6.50 0.32 -7.77
N GLU A 239 6.69 -0.99 -7.99
CA GLU A 239 7.92 -1.68 -7.59
C GLU A 239 9.15 -1.14 -8.34
N LEU A 240 9.06 -0.98 -9.67
CA LEU A 240 10.17 -0.53 -10.51
C LEU A 240 10.65 0.89 -10.16
N TYR A 241 9.75 1.86 -10.01
CA TYR A 241 10.14 3.25 -9.69
C TYR A 241 10.72 3.36 -8.28
N MET A 242 10.13 2.68 -7.30
CA MET A 242 10.71 2.53 -5.96
C MET A 242 12.14 1.97 -6.03
N SER A 243 12.34 0.93 -6.84
CA SER A 243 13.66 0.34 -7.08
C SER A 243 14.68 1.29 -7.74
N LYS A 244 14.26 2.09 -8.72
CA LYS A 244 15.14 3.02 -9.45
C LYS A 244 15.68 4.14 -8.56
N TYR A 245 14.81 4.68 -7.70
CA TYR A 245 15.15 5.87 -6.92
C TYR A 245 15.84 5.55 -5.60
N PHE A 246 15.51 4.41 -4.99
CA PHE A 246 15.96 4.09 -3.63
C PHE A 246 16.94 2.91 -3.57
N GLY A 247 17.37 2.39 -4.72
CA GLY A 247 18.42 1.37 -4.81
C GLY A 247 18.00 0.01 -4.26
N VAL A 248 16.70 -0.22 -4.12
CA VAL A 248 16.09 -1.45 -3.64
C VAL A 248 15.85 -2.39 -4.83
N SER A 249 16.32 -3.64 -4.81
CA SER A 249 15.94 -4.57 -5.90
C SER A 249 14.45 -4.94 -5.82
N PRO A 250 13.75 -5.10 -6.97
CA PRO A 250 12.36 -5.56 -6.99
C PRO A 250 12.23 -6.92 -6.30
N ARG A 251 11.24 -7.06 -5.42
CA ARG A 251 10.93 -8.31 -4.70
C ARG A 251 9.55 -8.82 -5.08
N SER A 252 8.56 -7.94 -4.96
CA SER A 252 7.20 -8.20 -5.40
C SER A 252 7.09 -7.89 -6.89
N TYR A 253 6.14 -8.51 -7.59
CA TYR A 253 5.88 -8.21 -9.01
C TYR A 253 7.15 -8.21 -9.89
N TYR A 254 8.07 -9.15 -9.61
CA TYR A 254 9.40 -9.19 -10.21
C TYR A 254 9.35 -9.34 -11.73
N CYS A 255 8.48 -10.22 -12.22
CA CYS A 255 8.31 -10.46 -13.66
C CYS A 255 7.75 -9.20 -14.35
N GLU A 256 6.76 -8.56 -13.72
CA GLU A 256 6.14 -7.33 -14.19
C GLU A 256 7.15 -6.18 -14.25
N SER A 257 7.97 -6.02 -13.21
CA SER A 257 9.08 -5.06 -13.17
C SER A 257 10.10 -5.32 -14.29
N CYS A 258 10.48 -6.59 -14.50
CA CYS A 258 11.39 -6.97 -15.58
C CYS A 258 10.78 -6.70 -16.98
N PHE A 259 9.47 -6.91 -17.13
CA PHE A 259 8.76 -6.59 -18.37
C PHE A 259 8.81 -5.08 -18.66
N LEU A 260 8.54 -4.24 -17.67
CA LEU A 260 8.60 -2.79 -17.81
C LEU A 260 10.03 -2.29 -18.08
N THR A 261 11.07 -2.89 -17.48
CA THR A 261 12.47 -2.63 -17.87
C THR A 261 12.72 -3.03 -19.32
N GLY A 262 12.12 -4.12 -19.81
CA GLY A 262 12.16 -4.53 -21.21
C GLY A 262 11.53 -3.49 -22.12
N TYR A 263 10.33 -3.02 -21.77
CA TYR A 263 9.64 -1.94 -22.46
C TYR A 263 10.51 -0.67 -22.52
N GLU A 264 11.09 -0.24 -21.40
CA GLU A 264 11.99 0.90 -21.34
C GLU A 264 13.24 0.72 -22.20
N SER A 265 13.84 -0.47 -22.22
CA SER A 265 14.98 -0.76 -23.08
C SER A 265 14.65 -0.60 -24.57
N ILE A 266 13.37 -0.81 -24.96
CA ILE A 266 12.89 -0.73 -26.34
C ILE A 266 12.49 0.71 -26.70
N PHE A 267 11.74 1.39 -25.83
CA PHE A 267 11.06 2.65 -26.12
C PHE A 267 11.69 3.88 -25.44
N GLY A 268 12.54 3.69 -24.43
CA GLY A 268 13.22 4.74 -23.64
C GLY A 268 12.47 5.12 -22.35
N SER A 269 13.18 5.75 -21.40
CA SER A 269 12.63 6.14 -20.09
C SER A 269 11.41 7.06 -20.21
N ALA A 270 11.45 8.03 -21.13
CA ALA A 270 10.33 8.94 -21.35
C ALA A 270 9.03 8.24 -21.80
N ALA A 271 9.13 7.15 -22.57
CA ALA A 271 7.97 6.38 -23.00
C ALA A 271 7.43 5.47 -21.87
N LEU A 272 8.29 5.04 -20.95
CA LEU A 272 7.87 4.32 -19.74
C LEU A 272 7.15 5.29 -18.78
N ASP A 273 7.69 6.49 -18.58
CA ASP A 273 7.05 7.53 -17.77
C ASP A 273 5.66 7.87 -18.30
N GLU A 274 5.54 8.05 -19.62
CA GLU A 274 4.25 8.29 -20.28
C GLU A 274 3.31 7.07 -20.18
N LEU A 275 3.83 5.85 -20.12
CA LEU A 275 2.98 4.68 -19.94
C LEU A 275 2.48 4.57 -18.49
N PHE A 276 3.36 4.73 -17.51
CA PHE A 276 3.07 4.52 -16.09
C PHE A 276 2.24 5.66 -15.51
N PHE A 277 2.74 6.90 -15.56
CA PHE A 277 2.10 8.06 -14.92
C PHE A 277 0.94 8.67 -15.72
N SER A 278 0.44 7.97 -16.75
CA SER A 278 -0.72 8.43 -17.51
C SER A 278 -1.99 7.77 -17.02
N LYS A 279 -3.10 8.53 -17.07
CA LYS A 279 -4.42 7.96 -16.78
C LYS A 279 -4.70 6.73 -17.67
N ASP A 280 -4.52 6.89 -18.98
CA ASP A 280 -4.90 5.93 -20.01
C ASP A 280 -3.87 4.82 -20.24
N SER A 281 -3.06 4.48 -19.23
CA SER A 281 -1.97 3.50 -19.29
C SER A 281 -2.36 2.18 -19.95
N THR A 282 -3.47 1.57 -19.51
CA THR A 282 -3.99 0.31 -20.09
C THR A 282 -4.41 0.51 -21.55
N MET A 283 -5.10 1.61 -21.88
CA MET A 283 -5.53 1.88 -23.25
C MET A 283 -4.34 2.17 -24.18
N ARG A 284 -3.29 2.82 -23.70
CA ARG A 284 -2.03 3.04 -24.43
C ARG A 284 -1.35 1.72 -24.74
N PHE A 285 -1.29 0.82 -23.76
CA PHE A 285 -0.75 -0.51 -23.96
C PHE A 285 -1.55 -1.30 -25.00
N ILE A 286 -2.89 -1.28 -24.91
CA ILE A 286 -3.79 -1.89 -25.91
C ILE A 286 -3.55 -1.29 -27.30
N THR A 287 -3.41 0.03 -27.39
CA THR A 287 -3.18 0.74 -28.66
C THR A 287 -1.86 0.32 -29.29
N LEU A 288 -0.79 0.21 -28.49
CA LEU A 288 0.50 -0.32 -28.95
C LEU A 288 0.36 -1.74 -29.53
N LEU A 289 -0.33 -2.63 -28.82
CA LEU A 289 -0.56 -4.00 -29.31
C LEU A 289 -1.37 -4.01 -30.62
N LYS A 290 -2.37 -3.13 -30.75
CA LYS A 290 -3.14 -2.97 -32.01
C LYS A 290 -2.28 -2.50 -33.16
N ASP A 291 -1.38 -1.55 -32.93
CA ASP A 291 -0.45 -1.05 -33.93
C ASP A 291 0.54 -2.13 -34.38
N MET A 292 0.87 -3.06 -33.49
CA MET A 292 1.65 -4.26 -33.78
C MET A 292 0.85 -5.36 -34.52
N GLY A 293 -0.46 -5.14 -34.74
CA GLY A 293 -1.33 -6.06 -35.48
C GLY A 293 -1.98 -7.14 -34.63
N TYR A 294 -1.99 -7.01 -33.29
CA TYR A 294 -2.72 -7.93 -32.43
C TYR A 294 -4.23 -7.77 -32.64
N THR A 295 -4.94 -8.89 -32.66
CA THR A 295 -6.41 -8.89 -32.62
C THR A 295 -6.88 -8.60 -31.19
N ASP A 296 -8.10 -8.07 -31.03
CA ASP A 296 -8.66 -7.84 -29.69
C ASP A 296 -8.68 -9.12 -28.83
N GLU A 297 -8.97 -10.29 -29.42
CA GLU A 297 -8.87 -11.59 -28.74
C GLU A 297 -7.45 -11.88 -28.23
N LYS A 298 -6.42 -11.60 -29.04
CA LYS A 298 -5.00 -11.80 -28.64
C LYS A 298 -4.65 -10.83 -27.50
N ILE A 299 -5.13 -9.59 -27.56
CA ILE A 299 -4.91 -8.57 -26.53
C ILE A 299 -5.53 -8.99 -25.19
N CYS A 300 -6.78 -9.46 -25.18
CA CYS A 300 -7.41 -9.99 -23.97
C CYS A 300 -6.56 -11.10 -23.34
N LYS A 301 -6.02 -12.03 -24.13
CA LYS A 301 -5.15 -13.11 -23.63
C LYS A 301 -3.81 -12.61 -23.07
N VAL A 302 -3.26 -11.54 -23.65
CA VAL A 302 -2.06 -10.88 -23.09
C VAL A 302 -2.38 -10.30 -21.71
N ILE A 303 -3.44 -9.50 -21.60
CA ILE A 303 -3.84 -8.86 -20.34
C ILE A 303 -4.19 -9.91 -19.27
N ASP A 304 -4.96 -10.95 -19.64
CA ASP A 304 -5.31 -12.05 -18.74
C ASP A 304 -4.06 -12.81 -18.24
N SER A 305 -3.02 -12.95 -19.08
CA SER A 305 -1.74 -13.55 -18.70
C SER A 305 -1.09 -12.73 -17.58
N PHE A 306 -0.96 -11.41 -17.79
CA PHE A 306 -0.40 -10.48 -16.79
C PHE A 306 -1.20 -10.47 -15.49
N ASN A 307 -2.52 -10.35 -15.54
CA ASN A 307 -3.35 -10.32 -14.34
C ASN A 307 -3.29 -11.65 -13.57
N TYR A 308 -3.12 -12.77 -14.28
CA TYR A 308 -2.96 -14.07 -13.64
C TYR A 308 -1.65 -14.15 -12.84
N SER A 309 -0.52 -13.63 -13.33
CA SER A 309 0.72 -13.61 -12.53
C SER A 309 0.63 -12.68 -11.34
N THR A 310 0.00 -11.51 -11.51
CA THR A 310 -0.14 -10.53 -10.43
C THR A 310 -1.04 -11.05 -9.29
N TYR A 311 -2.21 -11.61 -9.60
CA TYR A 311 -3.21 -11.97 -8.58
C TYR A 311 -3.24 -13.45 -8.18
N SER A 312 -2.40 -14.31 -8.77
CA SER A 312 -2.29 -15.73 -8.41
C SER A 312 -3.66 -16.43 -8.33
N TYR A 313 -4.54 -16.30 -9.34
CA TYR A 313 -5.82 -17.03 -9.38
C TYR A 313 -5.56 -18.55 -9.43
N ARG A 314 -5.33 -19.19 -8.27
CA ARG A 314 -4.86 -20.58 -8.09
C ARG A 314 -5.78 -21.66 -8.69
N ASN A 315 -6.94 -21.30 -9.25
CA ASN A 315 -7.97 -22.26 -9.61
C ASN A 315 -8.30 -22.39 -11.10
N GLN A 316 -7.87 -21.49 -12.00
CA GLN A 316 -8.10 -21.66 -13.46
C GLN A 316 -7.06 -20.90 -14.28
N ARG A 317 -5.93 -21.52 -14.61
CA ARG A 317 -5.01 -21.03 -15.64
C ARG A 317 -5.64 -21.27 -17.03
N PRO A 318 -5.91 -20.24 -17.85
CA PRO A 318 -6.25 -20.45 -19.27
C PRO A 318 -5.19 -21.27 -20.02
N ASP A 319 -5.63 -22.25 -20.82
CA ASP A 319 -4.74 -23.14 -21.60
C ASP A 319 -4.00 -22.42 -22.74
N ASP A 320 -4.36 -21.17 -23.06
CA ASP A 320 -3.90 -20.41 -24.24
C ASP A 320 -3.27 -19.04 -23.90
N MET A 321 -2.63 -18.92 -22.73
CA MET A 321 -1.86 -17.73 -22.35
C MET A 321 -0.72 -17.40 -23.31
N ILE A 322 -0.40 -16.12 -23.42
CA ILE A 322 0.74 -15.60 -24.18
C ILE A 322 1.87 -15.26 -23.20
N ALA A 323 3.08 -15.71 -23.52
CA ALA A 323 4.25 -15.46 -22.69
C ALA A 323 4.70 -13.99 -22.76
N TYR A 324 5.20 -13.46 -21.64
CA TYR A 324 5.66 -12.07 -21.57
C TYR A 324 6.86 -11.81 -22.49
N GLU A 325 7.74 -12.79 -22.61
CA GLU A 325 8.89 -12.75 -23.48
C GLU A 325 8.49 -12.63 -24.96
N ASP A 326 7.43 -13.33 -25.38
CA ASP A 326 6.92 -13.24 -26.76
C ASP A 326 6.39 -11.82 -27.05
N VAL A 327 5.67 -11.21 -26.11
CA VAL A 327 5.16 -9.84 -26.26
C VAL A 327 6.30 -8.83 -26.34
N LEU A 328 7.34 -8.95 -25.51
CA LEU A 328 8.51 -8.06 -25.58
C LEU A 328 9.29 -8.22 -26.89
N VAL A 329 9.46 -9.46 -27.38
CA VAL A 329 10.10 -9.69 -28.68
C VAL A 329 9.29 -9.01 -29.78
N ASP A 330 7.98 -9.19 -29.83
CA ASP A 330 7.12 -8.53 -30.82
C ASP A 330 7.25 -6.99 -30.74
N MET A 331 7.31 -6.42 -29.53
CA MET A 331 7.53 -4.97 -29.33
C MET A 331 8.90 -4.52 -29.83
N TYR A 332 9.94 -5.31 -29.57
CA TYR A 332 11.30 -5.05 -30.05
C TYR A 332 11.32 -5.06 -31.59
N GLU A 333 10.75 -6.10 -32.20
CA GLU A 333 10.72 -6.23 -33.66
C GLU A 333 9.95 -5.08 -34.31
N TYR A 334 8.84 -4.64 -33.70
CA TYR A 334 8.07 -3.49 -34.15
C TYR A 334 8.87 -2.17 -34.09
N LYS A 335 9.59 -1.93 -33.00
CA LYS A 335 10.28 -0.64 -32.77
C LYS A 335 11.69 -0.57 -33.34
N LYS A 336 12.47 -1.64 -33.21
CA LYS A 336 13.91 -1.71 -33.50
C LYS A 336 14.26 -2.70 -34.64
N GLY A 337 13.33 -3.55 -35.06
CA GLY A 337 13.53 -4.55 -36.10
C GLY A 337 13.96 -5.94 -35.57
N PRO A 338 14.16 -6.93 -36.45
CA PRO A 338 14.22 -8.36 -36.08
C PRO A 338 15.53 -8.81 -35.42
N ASN A 339 16.51 -7.92 -35.23
CA ASN A 339 17.86 -8.29 -34.78
C ASN A 339 18.02 -8.29 -33.26
N TRP A 340 16.95 -8.55 -32.52
CA TRP A 340 16.91 -8.51 -31.06
C TRP A 340 17.92 -9.46 -30.39
N LYS A 341 18.33 -10.54 -31.08
CA LYS A 341 19.34 -11.51 -30.61
C LYS A 341 20.76 -10.93 -30.53
N GLU A 342 21.03 -9.85 -31.24
CA GLU A 342 22.32 -9.16 -31.22
C GLU A 342 22.40 -8.15 -30.06
N ASP A 343 21.25 -7.79 -29.48
CA ASP A 343 21.12 -6.86 -28.36
C ASP A 343 21.29 -7.63 -27.03
N LYS A 344 22.51 -7.61 -26.52
CA LYS A 344 22.88 -8.36 -25.30
C LYS A 344 22.15 -7.88 -24.06
N LEU A 345 21.86 -6.58 -23.96
CA LEU A 345 21.07 -6.01 -22.88
C LEU A 345 19.65 -6.57 -22.92
N PHE A 346 19.00 -6.50 -24.08
CA PHE A 346 17.64 -7.00 -24.25
C PHE A 346 17.54 -8.52 -24.03
N CYS A 347 18.50 -9.30 -24.55
CA CYS A 347 18.57 -10.73 -24.30
C CYS A 347 18.73 -11.06 -22.81
N ARG A 348 19.45 -10.22 -22.05
CA ARG A 348 19.58 -10.37 -20.59
C ARG A 348 18.27 -10.10 -19.88
N ILE A 349 17.51 -9.07 -20.29
CA ILE A 349 16.20 -8.76 -19.73
C ILE A 349 15.20 -9.90 -20.00
N LEU A 350 15.15 -10.43 -21.22
CA LEU A 350 14.31 -11.59 -21.55
C LEU A 350 14.65 -12.80 -20.67
N LYS A 351 15.93 -12.99 -20.36
CA LYS A 351 16.37 -14.07 -19.48
C LYS A 351 15.94 -13.90 -18.03
N MET A 352 15.98 -12.67 -17.51
CA MET A 352 15.49 -12.36 -16.16
C MET A 352 13.98 -12.56 -16.05
N LEU A 353 13.24 -12.24 -17.11
CA LEU A 353 11.79 -12.43 -17.16
C LEU A 353 11.39 -13.92 -17.11
N ASN A 354 12.30 -14.81 -17.52
CA ASN A 354 12.02 -16.24 -17.57
C ASN A 354 11.94 -16.86 -16.17
N ASN A 355 10.71 -17.12 -15.72
CA ASN A 355 10.44 -17.87 -14.51
C ASN A 355 10.32 -19.36 -14.86
N ALA A 356 11.34 -20.15 -14.51
CA ALA A 356 11.46 -21.56 -14.91
C ALA A 356 10.29 -22.46 -14.45
N ASP A 357 9.43 -22.00 -13.54
CA ASP A 357 8.26 -22.73 -13.04
C ASP A 357 6.95 -22.42 -13.81
N TYR A 358 6.94 -21.46 -14.75
CA TYR A 358 5.73 -21.03 -15.49
C TYR A 358 5.63 -21.52 -16.94
N PHE A 359 6.46 -22.46 -17.39
CA PHE A 359 6.34 -23.06 -18.73
C PHE A 359 5.01 -23.85 -18.88
N GLY A 360 3.97 -23.18 -19.37
CA GLY A 360 2.64 -23.76 -19.61
C GLY A 360 2.11 -23.60 -21.04
N PRO A 361 2.43 -22.53 -21.80
CA PRO A 361 2.13 -22.48 -23.23
C PRO A 361 3.38 -22.76 -24.09
N GLU A 362 3.16 -23.20 -25.33
CA GLU A 362 4.21 -23.23 -26.35
C GLU A 362 4.62 -21.78 -26.69
N LEU A 363 5.89 -21.43 -26.49
CA LEU A 363 6.47 -20.13 -26.91
C LEU A 363 6.24 -19.92 -28.41
N GLN A 364 5.72 -18.74 -28.79
CA GLN A 364 5.52 -18.36 -30.20
C GLN A 364 6.87 -18.17 -30.89
N HIS A 365 7.83 -17.56 -30.19
CA HIS A 365 9.22 -17.47 -30.61
C HIS A 365 10.01 -18.68 -30.10
N GLY A 366 9.95 -19.79 -30.84
CA GLY A 366 10.60 -21.07 -30.45
C GLY A 366 12.12 -20.98 -30.22
N GLU A 367 12.78 -19.93 -30.69
CA GLU A 367 14.20 -19.64 -30.49
C GLU A 367 14.53 -19.10 -29.10
N LEU A 368 13.55 -18.56 -28.35
CA LEU A 368 13.70 -18.17 -26.95
C LEU A 368 14.23 -19.33 -26.08
N ARG A 369 13.88 -20.58 -26.44
CA ARG A 369 14.39 -21.79 -25.79
C ARG A 369 15.91 -21.90 -25.77
N ASN A 370 16.60 -21.32 -26.76
CA ASN A 370 18.06 -21.33 -26.86
C ASN A 370 18.72 -20.26 -25.97
N ILE A 371 17.95 -19.27 -25.49
CA ILE A 371 18.43 -18.23 -24.57
C ILE A 371 18.34 -18.71 -23.12
N PHE A 372 17.39 -19.62 -22.84
CA PHE A 372 17.15 -20.19 -21.51
C PHE A 372 17.94 -21.49 -21.25
N GLU A 373 19.10 -21.68 -21.89
CA GLU A 373 19.86 -22.93 -21.74
C GLU A 373 20.28 -23.22 -20.28
N PRO A 374 20.23 -24.49 -19.82
CA PRO A 374 20.41 -24.85 -18.40
C PRO A 374 21.76 -24.50 -17.76
N ASN A 375 22.82 -24.31 -18.57
CA ASN A 375 24.19 -24.12 -18.07
C ASN A 375 24.51 -22.67 -17.66
N ASP A 376 23.65 -21.72 -18.00
CA ASP A 376 23.83 -20.30 -17.70
C ASP A 376 22.72 -19.84 -16.73
N MET A 377 22.65 -20.46 -15.55
CA MET A 377 21.69 -20.05 -14.53
C MET A 377 21.95 -18.58 -14.13
N LEU A 378 20.89 -17.76 -14.06
CA LEU A 378 20.95 -16.33 -13.68
C LEU A 378 21.79 -16.10 -12.41
N TRP A 379 21.69 -17.04 -11.48
CA TRP A 379 22.45 -17.04 -10.24
C TRP A 379 23.98 -17.15 -10.46
N ASN A 380 24.43 -18.06 -11.33
CA ASN A 380 25.85 -18.22 -11.66
C ASN A 380 26.42 -16.99 -12.36
N TRP A 381 25.66 -16.40 -13.29
CA TRP A 381 26.06 -15.15 -13.94
C TRP A 381 26.13 -14.01 -12.92
N SER A 382 25.13 -13.88 -12.04
CA SER A 382 25.10 -12.83 -11.02
C SER A 382 26.34 -12.90 -10.11
N ASN A 383 26.70 -14.09 -9.63
CA ASN A 383 27.93 -14.28 -8.87
C ASN A 383 29.18 -13.97 -9.70
N GLY A 384 29.21 -14.37 -10.97
CA GLY A 384 30.32 -14.06 -11.86
C GLY A 384 30.54 -12.56 -12.06
N VAL A 385 29.48 -11.76 -12.06
CA VAL A 385 29.55 -10.29 -12.07
C VAL A 385 30.06 -9.77 -10.72
N LEU A 386 29.48 -10.23 -9.61
CA LEU A 386 29.86 -9.78 -8.26
C LEU A 386 31.30 -10.14 -7.89
N HIS A 387 31.83 -11.27 -8.36
CA HIS A 387 33.23 -11.65 -8.18
C HIS A 387 34.23 -10.75 -8.94
N GLN A 388 33.76 -9.89 -9.86
CA GLN A 388 34.61 -8.85 -10.45
C GLN A 388 34.78 -7.63 -9.53
N ILE A 389 34.04 -7.57 -8.42
CA ILE A 389 34.10 -6.51 -7.42
C ILE A 389 35.01 -6.99 -6.30
N ASP A 390 36.22 -6.41 -6.19
CA ASP A 390 37.24 -6.82 -5.21
C ASP A 390 36.77 -6.73 -3.74
N GLU A 391 35.76 -5.90 -3.48
CA GLU A 391 35.17 -5.66 -2.15
C GLU A 391 34.02 -6.63 -1.80
N TYR A 392 33.62 -7.51 -2.73
CA TYR A 392 32.62 -8.54 -2.49
C TYR A 392 33.21 -9.68 -1.63
N SER A 393 32.78 -9.79 -0.38
CA SER A 393 33.26 -10.83 0.54
C SER A 393 32.43 -12.12 0.44
N ASP A 394 33.05 -13.28 0.69
CA ASP A 394 32.35 -14.58 0.78
C ASP A 394 31.26 -14.63 1.88
N GLN A 395 31.21 -13.61 2.76
CA GLN A 395 30.18 -13.47 3.80
C GLN A 395 28.92 -12.74 3.32
N MET A 396 28.96 -12.17 2.11
CA MET A 396 27.85 -11.54 1.43
C MET A 396 27.28 -12.50 0.39
N TYR A 397 25.96 -12.59 0.34
CA TYR A 397 25.23 -13.30 -0.72
C TYR A 397 24.30 -12.31 -1.40
N ALA A 398 24.13 -12.44 -2.72
CA ALA A 398 23.13 -11.67 -3.45
C ALA A 398 21.98 -12.60 -3.86
N ASP A 399 20.77 -12.05 -3.94
CA ASP A 399 19.61 -12.77 -4.44
C ASP A 399 19.78 -13.05 -5.94
N MET A 400 19.53 -12.03 -6.77
CA MET A 400 19.76 -12.03 -8.21
C MET A 400 20.02 -10.61 -8.69
N LEU A 401 21.02 -10.43 -9.57
CA LEU A 401 21.24 -9.15 -10.23
C LEU A 401 20.13 -8.87 -11.24
N VAL A 402 19.47 -7.73 -11.05
CA VAL A 402 18.37 -7.23 -11.87
C VAL A 402 18.90 -6.10 -12.73
N VAL A 403 18.65 -6.17 -14.04
CA VAL A 403 18.82 -5.05 -14.96
C VAL A 403 17.80 -3.98 -14.63
N MET A 404 18.30 -2.75 -14.48
CA MET A 404 17.52 -1.54 -14.25
C MET A 404 17.97 -0.50 -15.27
N ILE A 405 17.07 0.40 -15.68
CA ILE A 405 17.40 1.52 -16.56
C ILE A 405 16.92 2.80 -15.88
N LYS A 406 17.80 3.79 -15.75
CA LYS A 406 17.45 5.14 -15.29
C LYS A 406 18.10 6.14 -16.22
N ASP A 407 17.33 7.11 -16.71
CA ASP A 407 17.78 8.11 -17.67
C ASP A 407 18.47 7.47 -18.90
N ASP A 408 17.82 6.44 -19.46
CA ASP A 408 18.31 5.61 -20.58
C ASP A 408 19.67 4.92 -20.33
N THR A 409 20.16 4.91 -19.09
CA THR A 409 21.43 4.28 -18.71
C THR A 409 21.18 2.97 -17.95
N PRO A 410 21.58 1.81 -18.51
CA PRO A 410 21.40 0.54 -17.84
C PRO A 410 22.43 0.35 -16.72
N TYR A 411 21.98 -0.25 -15.62
CA TYR A 411 22.84 -0.72 -14.54
C TYR A 411 22.26 -2.01 -13.97
N LEU A 412 23.04 -2.71 -13.14
CA LEU A 412 22.58 -3.87 -12.39
C LEU A 412 22.38 -3.50 -10.93
N ALA A 413 21.34 -4.03 -10.31
CA ALA A 413 21.08 -3.87 -8.88
C ALA A 413 20.69 -5.20 -8.24
N THR A 414 21.13 -5.42 -7.01
CA THR A 414 20.67 -6.54 -6.16
C THR A 414 20.76 -6.14 -4.70
N ARG A 415 19.87 -6.73 -3.88
CA ARG A 415 20.05 -6.78 -2.44
C ARG A 415 21.24 -7.66 -2.06
N LEU A 416 21.83 -7.33 -0.92
CA LEU A 416 22.87 -8.10 -0.27
C LEU A 416 22.34 -8.67 1.05
N THR A 417 22.50 -9.97 1.24
CA THR A 417 22.32 -10.65 2.52
C THR A 417 23.68 -10.85 3.17
N VAL A 418 23.86 -10.39 4.41
CA VAL A 418 25.11 -10.53 5.15
C VAL A 418 24.95 -11.53 6.28
N ASN A 419 25.85 -12.52 6.37
CA ASN A 419 25.73 -13.60 7.35
C ASN A 419 26.12 -13.21 8.80
N ASP A 420 26.98 -12.21 9.05
CA ASP A 420 27.42 -11.76 10.40
C ASP A 420 28.01 -10.31 10.42
N GLY A 421 27.84 -9.55 11.54
CA GLY A 421 28.28 -8.14 11.70
C GLY A 421 27.35 -7.22 12.56
N PRO A 422 27.73 -5.99 12.93
CA PRO A 422 26.80 -5.02 13.53
C PRO A 422 25.69 -4.63 12.54
N GLU A 423 24.43 -4.51 12.95
CA GLU A 423 23.28 -4.20 12.08
C GLU A 423 23.34 -2.82 11.42
N ASP A 424 24.02 -1.85 12.06
CA ASP A 424 23.97 -0.42 11.73
C ASP A 424 24.93 0.04 10.62
N MET A 425 25.71 -0.88 10.03
CA MET A 425 26.73 -0.54 9.01
C MET A 425 26.81 -1.53 7.83
N ARG A 426 25.82 -2.39 7.62
CA ARG A 426 25.85 -3.36 6.52
C ARG A 426 25.23 -2.76 5.25
N PRO A 427 25.93 -2.78 4.09
CA PRO A 427 25.30 -2.39 2.83
C PRO A 427 24.15 -3.33 2.51
N THR A 428 23.00 -2.77 2.17
CA THR A 428 21.74 -3.49 1.94
C THR A 428 21.56 -3.86 0.47
N ALA A 429 22.20 -3.12 -0.43
CA ALA A 429 22.20 -3.37 -1.86
C ALA A 429 23.53 -2.97 -2.51
N VAL A 430 23.72 -3.43 -3.74
CA VAL A 430 24.80 -2.97 -4.62
C VAL A 430 24.22 -2.56 -5.97
N LYS A 431 24.64 -1.39 -6.44
CA LYS A 431 24.45 -0.93 -7.81
C LYS A 431 25.76 -1.16 -8.58
N VAL A 432 25.67 -1.73 -9.77
CA VAL A 432 26.82 -2.11 -10.60
C VAL A 432 26.66 -1.49 -11.98
N GLU A 433 27.62 -0.64 -12.35
CA GLU A 433 27.76 -0.16 -13.72
C GLU A 433 28.38 -1.29 -14.55
N TYR A 434 27.60 -1.84 -15.48
CA TYR A 434 27.97 -3.04 -16.22
C TYR A 434 27.92 -2.79 -17.73
N ASP A 435 29.02 -3.13 -18.40
CA ASP A 435 29.08 -3.13 -19.85
C ASP A 435 28.62 -4.50 -20.38
N PHE A 436 27.42 -4.54 -20.95
CA PHE A 436 26.81 -5.76 -21.50
C PHE A 436 27.51 -6.25 -22.78
N ASP A 437 28.24 -5.39 -23.49
CA ASP A 437 28.97 -5.77 -24.69
C ASP A 437 30.27 -6.49 -24.35
N THR A 438 31.03 -5.96 -23.39
CA THR A 438 32.30 -6.54 -22.94
C THR A 438 32.16 -7.50 -21.75
N GLU A 439 30.99 -7.57 -21.14
CA GLU A 439 30.65 -8.36 -19.95
C GLU A 439 31.49 -8.02 -18.72
N LYS A 440 31.83 -6.72 -18.56
CA LYS A 440 32.72 -6.23 -17.50
C LYS A 440 32.04 -5.20 -16.61
N VAL A 441 32.35 -5.30 -15.32
CA VAL A 441 32.05 -4.24 -14.33
C VAL A 441 32.93 -3.02 -14.62
N GLN A 442 32.30 -1.86 -14.76
CA GLN A 442 32.96 -0.55 -14.96
C GLN A 442 33.08 0.22 -13.64
N GLY A 443 32.11 0.03 -12.75
CA GLY A 443 32.00 0.71 -11.47
C GLY A 443 30.95 0.04 -10.59
N HIS A 444 30.96 0.34 -9.30
CA HIS A 444 29.94 -0.13 -8.37
C HIS A 444 29.77 0.85 -7.21
N GLU A 445 28.61 0.78 -6.58
CA GLU A 445 28.24 1.57 -5.41
C GLU A 445 27.51 0.65 -4.43
N PHE A 446 28.01 0.56 -3.20
CA PHE A 446 27.29 -0.09 -2.10
C PHE A 446 26.31 0.88 -1.49
N ILE A 447 25.05 0.44 -1.40
CA ILE A 447 23.93 1.24 -0.91
C ILE A 447 23.53 0.66 0.45
N THR A 448 23.61 1.48 1.49
CA THR A 448 22.94 1.21 2.76
C THR A 448 21.61 1.94 2.71
N TYR A 449 20.49 1.23 2.89
CA TYR A 449 19.20 1.92 2.89
C TYR A 449 19.18 2.97 4.00
N PRO A 450 18.94 4.25 3.67
CA PRO A 450 18.85 5.28 4.66
C PRO A 450 17.46 5.17 5.27
N TYR A 451 17.22 4.21 6.18
CA TYR A 451 15.94 4.13 6.89
C TYR A 451 15.62 5.53 7.42
N PRO A 452 14.55 6.18 6.92
CA PRO A 452 14.30 7.56 7.28
C PRO A 452 14.09 7.62 8.78
N LYS A 453 14.96 8.36 9.47
CA LYS A 453 14.84 8.54 10.93
C LYS A 453 13.52 9.25 11.19
N THR A 454 12.77 8.79 12.19
CA THR A 454 11.52 9.43 12.57
C THR A 454 11.75 10.92 12.84
N ILE A 455 10.99 11.77 12.15
CA ILE A 455 11.03 13.22 12.34
C ILE A 455 9.86 13.58 13.25
N PRO A 456 10.12 14.07 14.48
CA PRO A 456 9.06 14.50 15.38
C PRO A 456 8.25 15.63 14.75
N SER A 457 6.95 15.67 15.03
CA SER A 457 6.10 16.79 14.63
C SER A 457 6.64 18.11 15.19
N PRO A 458 6.81 19.17 14.38
CA PRO A 458 7.17 20.50 14.89
C PRO A 458 6.01 21.17 15.64
N LEU A 459 4.79 20.68 15.44
CA LEU A 459 3.62 21.01 16.24
C LEU A 459 3.57 20.07 17.45
N PRO A 460 3.47 20.57 18.70
CA PRO A 460 3.25 19.69 19.85
C PRO A 460 1.98 18.87 19.60
N LEU A 461 2.15 17.55 19.51
CA LEU A 461 1.11 16.59 19.14
C LEU A 461 -0.08 16.63 20.12
N GLY A 462 0.17 16.78 21.41
CA GLY A 462 -0.82 16.57 22.47
C GLY A 462 -1.81 17.70 22.78
N LYS A 463 -2.20 18.55 21.82
CA LYS A 463 -3.40 19.36 22.04
C LYS A 463 -4.21 19.59 20.77
N GLU A 464 -3.58 19.85 19.64
CA GLU A 464 -4.33 20.11 18.41
C GLU A 464 -4.76 18.81 17.70
N LEU A 465 -3.98 17.72 17.82
CA LEU A 465 -4.43 16.38 17.41
C LEU A 465 -5.50 15.87 18.37
N ASP A 466 -5.30 16.05 19.68
CA ASP A 466 -6.29 15.74 20.71
C ASP A 466 -7.60 16.52 20.48
N ASP A 467 -7.52 17.83 20.23
CA ASP A 467 -8.68 18.69 19.93
C ASP A 467 -9.32 18.31 18.58
N ARG A 468 -8.56 17.86 17.57
CA ARG A 468 -9.09 17.49 16.23
C ARG A 468 -9.67 16.09 16.17
N LEU A 469 -9.05 15.12 16.83
CA LEU A 469 -9.60 13.78 17.00
C LEU A 469 -10.86 13.84 17.89
N SER A 470 -10.83 14.67 18.94
CA SER A 470 -12.02 14.99 19.75
C SER A 470 -13.06 15.84 19.01
N ALA A 471 -12.68 16.61 17.98
CA ALA A 471 -13.60 17.35 17.12
C ALA A 471 -14.36 16.47 16.11
N PHE A 472 -13.99 15.19 15.97
CA PHE A 472 -14.76 14.17 15.23
C PHE A 472 -15.65 13.34 16.16
N ALA A 473 -16.26 13.98 17.16
CA ALA A 473 -17.49 13.45 17.75
C ALA A 473 -18.57 13.50 16.65
N HIS A 474 -18.85 12.36 16.02
CA HIS A 474 -19.97 12.26 15.10
C HIS A 474 -21.26 12.55 15.85
N ASP A 475 -22.11 13.40 15.26
CA ASP A 475 -23.48 13.57 15.76
C ASP A 475 -24.23 12.25 15.56
N ASN A 476 -24.28 11.44 16.61
CA ASN A 476 -24.98 10.15 16.59
C ASN A 476 -26.49 10.29 16.82
N SER A 477 -27.05 11.51 16.82
CA SER A 477 -28.47 11.74 17.08
C SER A 477 -29.39 10.98 16.11
N ALA A 478 -28.93 10.73 14.88
CA ALA A 478 -29.66 9.90 13.91
C ALA A 478 -29.82 8.44 14.40
N MET A 479 -28.84 7.86 15.10
CA MET A 479 -28.95 6.50 15.65
C MET A 479 -29.86 6.43 16.88
N HIS A 480 -30.19 7.55 17.50
CA HIS A 480 -31.19 7.58 18.58
C HIS A 480 -32.62 7.88 18.09
N ASN A 481 -32.79 8.22 16.82
CA ASN A 481 -34.07 8.63 16.22
C ASN A 481 -34.45 7.79 15.00
N GLN A 482 -34.06 6.52 14.99
CA GLN A 482 -34.36 5.58 13.91
C GLN A 482 -35.85 5.27 13.87
N THR A 483 -36.41 5.29 12.66
CA THR A 483 -37.76 4.77 12.41
C THR A 483 -37.72 3.28 12.06
N PRO A 484 -38.64 2.46 12.60
CA PRO A 484 -38.73 1.05 12.24
C PRO A 484 -38.95 0.84 10.74
N TYR A 485 -38.35 -0.20 10.19
CA TYR A 485 -38.63 -0.65 8.83
C TYR A 485 -40.09 -1.08 8.68
N SER A 486 -40.73 -0.64 7.59
CA SER A 486 -42.17 -0.85 7.35
C SER A 486 -42.48 -1.69 6.11
N GLY A 487 -41.46 -2.18 5.39
CA GLY A 487 -41.62 -2.89 4.13
C GLY A 487 -42.14 -4.33 4.24
N ASP A 488 -42.26 -4.88 5.45
CA ASP A 488 -42.85 -6.21 5.68
C ASP A 488 -43.73 -6.23 6.95
N ALA A 489 -45.05 -6.14 6.75
CA ALA A 489 -46.03 -6.10 7.84
C ALA A 489 -46.04 -7.37 8.71
N GLY A 490 -45.55 -8.50 8.20
CA GLY A 490 -45.51 -9.77 8.93
C GLY A 490 -44.43 -9.83 10.02
N MET A 491 -43.45 -8.91 9.98
CA MET A 491 -42.33 -8.84 10.93
C MET A 491 -42.29 -7.51 11.70
N LYS A 492 -43.38 -6.72 11.65
CA LYS A 492 -43.44 -5.36 12.21
C LYS A 492 -42.96 -5.29 13.66
N GLU A 493 -43.42 -6.20 14.52
CA GLU A 493 -43.04 -6.21 15.94
C GLU A 493 -41.52 -6.39 16.14
N LEU A 494 -40.85 -7.15 15.27
CA LEU A 494 -39.39 -7.34 15.32
C LEU A 494 -38.64 -6.10 14.82
N TYR A 495 -39.14 -5.44 13.76
CA TYR A 495 -38.56 -4.18 13.29
C TYR A 495 -38.72 -3.06 14.32
N ASP A 496 -39.89 -2.95 14.93
CA ASP A 496 -40.15 -1.98 16.01
C ASP A 496 -39.17 -2.21 17.17
N ARG A 497 -39.04 -3.48 17.60
CA ARG A 497 -38.14 -3.85 18.69
C ARG A 497 -36.66 -3.60 18.36
N ALA A 498 -36.23 -3.92 17.15
CA ALA A 498 -34.86 -3.66 16.71
C ALA A 498 -34.54 -2.16 16.72
N ALA A 499 -35.47 -1.32 16.26
CA ALA A 499 -35.33 0.14 16.32
C ALA A 499 -35.37 0.67 17.77
N GLU A 500 -36.23 0.12 18.65
CA GLU A 500 -36.28 0.50 20.07
C GLU A 500 -34.95 0.20 20.78
N ILE A 501 -34.38 -1.00 20.58
CA ILE A 501 -33.08 -1.37 21.13
C ILE A 501 -31.99 -0.48 20.53
N GLY A 502 -31.99 -0.30 19.21
CA GLY A 502 -31.01 0.54 18.51
C GLY A 502 -31.01 1.98 19.02
N ASN A 503 -32.20 2.60 19.12
CA ASN A 503 -32.37 3.96 19.64
C ASN A 503 -31.93 4.09 21.10
N LYS A 504 -32.10 3.04 21.91
CA LYS A 504 -31.67 3.06 23.32
C LYS A 504 -30.15 3.09 23.47
N TYR A 505 -29.42 2.36 22.61
CA TYR A 505 -27.97 2.20 22.74
C TYR A 505 -27.15 3.00 21.70
N GLY A 506 -27.79 3.71 20.77
CA GLY A 506 -27.10 4.51 19.75
C GLY A 506 -26.49 3.66 18.63
N ILE A 507 -27.10 2.52 18.30
CA ILE A 507 -26.61 1.58 17.27
C ILE A 507 -27.71 1.21 16.27
N LYS A 508 -27.36 0.83 15.04
CA LYS A 508 -28.34 0.33 14.06
C LYS A 508 -28.45 -1.19 14.16
N ILE A 509 -29.67 -1.72 14.29
CA ILE A 509 -29.92 -3.17 14.26
C ILE A 509 -30.77 -3.49 13.04
N TYR A 510 -30.22 -4.29 12.13
CA TYR A 510 -30.94 -4.79 10.97
C TYR A 510 -31.45 -6.19 11.21
N VAL A 511 -32.71 -6.41 10.87
CA VAL A 511 -33.39 -7.70 10.95
C VAL A 511 -34.11 -7.98 9.63
N GLY A 512 -34.27 -9.25 9.27
CA GLY A 512 -35.08 -9.65 8.13
C GLY A 512 -34.74 -8.93 6.82
N LYS A 513 -35.70 -8.19 6.26
CA LYS A 513 -35.54 -7.47 4.97
C LYS A 513 -35.05 -6.02 5.12
N ASP A 514 -34.77 -5.56 6.34
CA ASP A 514 -34.23 -4.21 6.59
C ASP A 514 -32.74 -4.10 6.22
N MET A 515 -32.13 -5.12 5.61
CA MET A 515 -30.70 -5.15 5.34
C MET A 515 -30.24 -4.00 4.44
N PRO A 516 -29.07 -3.39 4.73
CA PRO A 516 -28.50 -2.34 3.90
C PRO A 516 -28.10 -2.87 2.52
N GLU A 517 -28.11 -1.99 1.51
CA GLU A 517 -27.94 -2.36 0.10
C GLU A 517 -26.53 -2.89 -0.25
N TYR A 518 -25.51 -2.50 0.52
CA TYR A 518 -24.14 -3.00 0.37
C TYR A 518 -23.93 -4.44 0.87
N LEU A 519 -24.98 -5.08 1.41
CA LEU A 519 -24.97 -6.50 1.73
C LEU A 519 -25.81 -7.24 0.69
N GLU A 520 -25.28 -8.35 0.16
CA GLU A 520 -26.09 -9.27 -0.64
C GLU A 520 -27.37 -9.63 0.12
N ARG A 521 -28.51 -9.92 -0.52
CA ARG A 521 -29.73 -10.23 0.26
C ARG A 521 -29.79 -11.72 0.54
N GLY A 522 -29.60 -12.07 1.81
CA GLY A 522 -29.68 -13.45 2.30
C GLY A 522 -31.10 -13.84 2.64
N ASP A 523 -31.32 -15.15 2.76
CA ASP A 523 -32.57 -15.65 3.31
C ASP A 523 -32.85 -15.04 4.70
N VAL A 524 -34.11 -14.73 4.96
CA VAL A 524 -34.55 -14.16 6.24
C VAL A 524 -34.65 -15.27 7.28
N ALA A 525 -34.02 -15.07 8.44
CA ALA A 525 -34.14 -16.00 9.56
C ALA A 525 -35.60 -16.07 10.08
N ASP A 526 -35.99 -17.20 10.66
CA ASP A 526 -37.33 -17.37 11.23
C ASP A 526 -37.61 -16.35 12.34
N ALA A 527 -38.86 -15.86 12.41
CA ALA A 527 -39.29 -14.82 13.35
C ALA A 527 -38.98 -15.16 14.82
N LYS A 528 -39.09 -16.44 15.21
CA LYS A 528 -38.78 -16.89 16.57
C LYS A 528 -37.29 -16.81 16.85
N ALA A 529 -36.46 -17.22 15.88
CA ALA A 529 -35.00 -17.13 16.00
C ALA A 529 -34.54 -15.68 16.13
N LEU A 530 -35.09 -14.79 15.30
CA LEU A 530 -34.82 -13.35 15.36
C LEU A 530 -35.25 -12.74 16.70
N ASN A 531 -36.40 -13.12 17.23
CA ASN A 531 -36.84 -12.63 18.54
C ASN A 531 -35.89 -13.09 19.67
N THR A 532 -35.46 -14.36 19.66
CA THR A 532 -34.48 -14.88 20.61
C THR A 532 -33.11 -14.21 20.46
N ALA A 533 -32.69 -13.92 19.23
CA ALA A 533 -31.46 -13.17 18.97
C ALA A 533 -31.55 -11.74 19.53
N LEU A 534 -32.68 -11.03 19.33
CA LEU A 534 -32.91 -9.71 19.92
C LEU A 534 -32.90 -9.74 21.45
N ASP A 535 -33.48 -10.77 22.10
CA ASP A 535 -33.39 -10.95 23.56
C ASP A 535 -31.93 -11.01 24.03
N LYS A 536 -31.10 -11.76 23.31
CA LYS A 536 -29.68 -11.94 23.62
C LYS A 536 -28.86 -10.68 23.35
N VAL A 537 -29.09 -10.01 22.22
CA VAL A 537 -28.46 -8.73 21.89
C VAL A 537 -28.78 -7.71 22.99
N GLU A 538 -30.05 -7.53 23.32
CA GLU A 538 -30.48 -6.58 24.36
C GLU A 538 -29.87 -6.90 25.74
N ASN A 539 -29.81 -8.18 26.11
CA ASN A 539 -29.17 -8.63 27.34
C ASN A 539 -27.68 -8.24 27.40
N ILE A 540 -26.93 -8.44 26.31
CA ILE A 540 -25.51 -8.08 26.26
C ILE A 540 -25.31 -6.55 26.26
N LEU A 541 -26.04 -5.81 25.41
CA LEU A 541 -25.94 -4.35 25.36
C LEU A 541 -26.26 -3.71 26.72
N SER A 542 -27.18 -4.30 27.49
CA SER A 542 -27.56 -3.81 28.83
C SER A 542 -26.44 -3.85 29.86
N LYS A 543 -25.35 -4.60 29.62
CA LYS A 543 -24.18 -4.68 30.49
C LYS A 543 -23.20 -3.52 30.30
N PHE A 544 -23.36 -2.75 29.22
CA PHE A 544 -22.51 -1.61 28.92
C PHE A 544 -23.12 -0.32 29.52
N PRO A 545 -22.28 0.61 29.98
CA PRO A 545 -22.74 1.86 30.57
C PRO A 545 -23.36 2.80 29.53
N GLU A 546 -24.12 3.80 30.01
CA GLU A 546 -24.74 4.82 29.15
C GLU A 546 -23.68 5.54 28.31
N GLY A 547 -23.99 5.73 27.02
CA GLY A 547 -23.10 6.43 26.07
C GLY A 547 -21.86 5.64 25.65
N PHE A 548 -21.71 4.36 26.03
CA PHE A 548 -20.56 3.54 25.64
C PHE A 548 -20.41 3.41 24.12
N PHE A 549 -21.50 3.02 23.43
CA PHE A 549 -21.45 2.76 21.99
C PHE A 549 -21.34 4.04 21.15
N ASP A 550 -21.88 5.16 21.63
CA ASP A 550 -21.71 6.47 20.99
C ASP A 550 -20.23 6.83 20.86
N GLN A 551 -19.43 6.43 21.86
CA GLN A 551 -18.00 6.67 21.87
C GLN A 551 -17.22 5.72 20.95
N LEU A 552 -17.85 4.70 20.35
CA LEU A 552 -17.25 3.88 19.29
C LEU A 552 -17.37 4.53 17.91
N ASN A 553 -18.08 5.66 17.80
CA ASN A 553 -18.01 6.54 16.65
C ASN A 553 -16.90 7.57 16.88
N TYR A 554 -15.75 7.39 16.22
CA TYR A 554 -14.58 8.24 16.40
C TYR A 554 -13.82 8.38 15.07
N GLY A 555 -13.21 9.54 14.85
CA GLY A 555 -12.46 9.81 13.63
C GLY A 555 -13.32 9.59 12.37
N TYR A 556 -13.03 8.53 11.62
CA TYR A 556 -13.74 8.19 10.38
C TYR A 556 -14.79 7.08 10.56
N TYR A 557 -14.93 6.52 11.77
CA TYR A 557 -15.97 5.56 12.10
C TYR A 557 -17.23 6.32 12.51
N SER A 558 -18.27 6.24 11.67
CA SER A 558 -19.48 7.03 11.82
C SER A 558 -20.64 6.25 12.42
N ARG A 559 -20.58 4.91 12.41
CA ARG A 559 -21.67 4.07 12.92
C ARG A 559 -21.18 2.71 13.42
N PHE A 560 -21.92 2.21 14.40
CA PHE A 560 -21.87 0.82 14.88
C PHE A 560 -23.20 0.12 14.59
N GLU A 561 -23.16 -1.02 13.90
CA GLU A 561 -24.34 -1.74 13.47
C GLU A 561 -24.25 -3.25 13.69
N ILE A 562 -25.42 -3.86 13.92
CA ILE A 562 -25.60 -5.29 14.12
C ILE A 562 -26.59 -5.82 13.09
N VAL A 563 -26.25 -6.93 12.45
CA VAL A 563 -27.08 -7.60 11.46
C VAL A 563 -27.45 -9.00 11.93
N LEU A 564 -28.75 -9.27 12.05
CA LEU A 564 -29.26 -10.59 12.38
C LEU A 564 -29.68 -11.32 11.10
N CYS A 565 -28.89 -12.30 10.65
CA CYS A 565 -29.05 -12.95 9.33
C CYS A 565 -29.17 -14.48 9.41
N ASN A 566 -29.47 -15.12 8.27
CA ASN A 566 -29.63 -16.58 8.14
C ASN A 566 -28.52 -17.28 7.34
N TRP A 567 -27.49 -16.56 6.88
CA TRP A 567 -26.38 -17.11 6.10
C TRP A 567 -25.13 -17.32 6.97
N PRO A 568 -24.13 -18.06 6.49
CA PRO A 568 -22.81 -18.09 7.13
C PRO A 568 -22.09 -16.74 7.06
N ILE A 569 -21.47 -16.31 8.15
CA ILE A 569 -20.60 -15.13 8.21
C ILE A 569 -19.18 -15.59 8.54
N THR A 570 -18.20 -15.08 7.80
CA THR A 570 -16.79 -15.47 7.93
C THR A 570 -16.07 -14.76 9.07
N ASP A 571 -16.50 -13.54 9.42
CA ASP A 571 -15.83 -12.68 10.42
C ASP A 571 -16.80 -12.13 11.46
N GLU A 572 -16.37 -12.06 12.73
CA GLU A 572 -17.22 -11.57 13.83
C GLU A 572 -17.43 -10.04 13.80
N LEU A 573 -16.47 -9.28 13.25
CA LEU A 573 -16.55 -7.84 13.04
C LEU A 573 -15.95 -7.49 11.67
N SER A 574 -16.71 -6.79 10.84
CA SER A 574 -16.28 -6.23 9.55
C SER A 574 -16.31 -4.70 9.59
N VAL A 575 -15.57 -4.07 8.68
CA VAL A 575 -15.60 -2.61 8.48
C VAL A 575 -15.96 -2.32 7.04
N TYR A 576 -17.05 -1.60 6.82
CA TYR A 576 -17.50 -1.18 5.49
C TYR A 576 -17.33 0.31 5.30
N TYR A 577 -17.05 0.73 4.07
CA TYR A 577 -17.08 2.14 3.69
C TYR A 577 -18.46 2.49 3.13
N THR A 578 -19.04 3.58 3.62
CA THR A 578 -20.33 4.11 3.20
C THR A 578 -20.20 5.61 2.91
N GLU A 579 -21.22 6.22 2.30
CA GLU A 579 -21.26 7.68 2.08
C GLU A 579 -21.05 8.49 3.38
N ASP A 580 -21.47 7.93 4.52
CA ASP A 580 -21.34 8.54 5.84
C ASP A 580 -20.00 8.23 6.54
N GLY A 581 -19.10 7.46 5.92
CA GLY A 581 -17.83 7.04 6.51
C GLY A 581 -17.72 5.53 6.77
N TYR A 582 -16.74 5.15 7.60
CA TYR A 582 -16.52 3.74 7.97
C TYR A 582 -17.54 3.28 9.01
N VAL A 583 -18.02 2.06 8.84
CA VAL A 583 -19.06 1.48 9.69
C VAL A 583 -18.56 0.18 10.30
N PHE A 584 -18.61 0.09 11.64
CA PHE A 584 -18.41 -1.16 12.35
C PHE A 584 -19.64 -2.03 12.18
N HIS A 585 -19.45 -3.19 11.56
CA HIS A 585 -20.53 -4.10 11.22
C HIS A 585 -20.34 -5.45 11.90
N ILE A 586 -21.32 -5.85 12.70
CA ILE A 586 -21.35 -7.16 13.36
C ILE A 586 -22.43 -8.01 12.72
N GLY A 587 -22.01 -9.00 11.97
CA GLY A 587 -22.92 -10.03 11.48
C GLY A 587 -23.16 -11.11 12.54
N LEU A 588 -24.42 -11.44 12.84
CA LEU A 588 -24.79 -12.52 13.75
C LEU A 588 -25.71 -13.54 13.08
N GLU A 589 -25.16 -14.72 12.80
CA GLU A 589 -25.95 -15.85 12.30
C GLU A 589 -27.03 -16.28 13.29
N CYS A 590 -28.25 -16.48 12.79
CA CYS A 590 -29.44 -16.90 13.54
C CYS A 590 -30.09 -18.17 12.98
N ARG A 591 -29.39 -18.92 12.11
CA ARG A 591 -29.95 -20.04 11.33
C ARG A 591 -30.14 -21.36 12.07
N SER A 592 -29.48 -21.53 13.21
CA SER A 592 -29.55 -22.78 13.98
C SER A 592 -29.54 -22.54 15.49
N PRO A 593 -30.07 -23.47 16.30
CA PRO A 593 -29.98 -23.40 17.76
C PRO A 593 -28.54 -23.23 18.26
N LYS A 594 -27.56 -23.87 17.62
CA LYS A 594 -26.14 -23.76 17.97
C LYS A 594 -25.62 -22.33 17.77
N GLU A 595 -26.04 -21.65 16.71
CA GLU A 595 -25.61 -20.26 16.47
C GLU A 595 -26.24 -19.28 17.46
N LEU A 596 -27.47 -19.55 17.90
CA LEU A 596 -28.14 -18.78 18.95
C LEU A 596 -27.51 -19.03 20.34
N GLU A 597 -26.97 -20.24 20.58
CA GLU A 597 -26.24 -20.56 21.81
C GLU A 597 -24.94 -19.76 21.92
N SER A 598 -24.19 -19.61 20.81
CA SER A 598 -22.90 -18.89 20.77
C SER A 598 -23.02 -17.38 20.54
N LEU A 599 -24.21 -16.86 20.20
CA LEU A 599 -24.43 -15.48 19.77
C LEU A 599 -23.90 -14.44 20.76
N GLU A 600 -24.13 -14.64 22.06
CA GLU A 600 -23.69 -13.70 23.10
C GLU A 600 -22.16 -13.61 23.17
N GLU A 601 -21.46 -14.74 23.06
CA GLU A 601 -20.00 -14.80 23.05
C GLU A 601 -19.41 -14.12 21.80
N ARG A 602 -19.98 -14.39 20.61
CA ARG A 602 -19.57 -13.73 19.36
C ARG A 602 -19.80 -12.22 19.37
N LEU A 603 -20.94 -11.77 19.92
CA LEU A 603 -21.24 -10.34 20.04
C LEU A 603 -20.27 -9.65 20.99
N ILE A 604 -19.93 -10.25 22.14
CA ILE A 604 -18.96 -9.67 23.07
C ILE A 604 -17.56 -9.60 22.41
N GLU A 605 -17.13 -10.67 21.76
CA GLU A 605 -15.84 -10.71 21.04
C GLU A 605 -15.75 -9.57 20.03
N ALA A 606 -16.77 -9.42 19.17
CA ALA A 606 -16.83 -8.35 18.17
C ALA A 606 -16.86 -6.93 18.75
N ILE A 607 -17.62 -6.69 19.82
CA ILE A 607 -17.63 -5.38 20.51
C ILE A 607 -16.23 -5.05 21.03
N PHE A 608 -15.57 -6.00 21.69
CA PHE A 608 -14.23 -5.75 22.22
C PHE A 608 -13.14 -5.68 21.15
N THR A 609 -13.33 -6.30 19.97
CA THR A 609 -12.48 -6.02 18.81
C THR A 609 -12.61 -4.56 18.34
N ALA A 610 -13.82 -3.98 18.38
CA ALA A 610 -14.00 -2.57 18.06
C ALA A 610 -13.39 -1.63 19.13
N VAL A 611 -13.51 -1.99 20.41
CA VAL A 611 -12.81 -1.29 21.52
C VAL A 611 -11.30 -1.35 21.30
N ASP A 612 -10.75 -2.50 20.94
CA ASP A 612 -9.32 -2.68 20.69
C ASP A 612 -8.83 -1.78 19.54
N LYS A 613 -9.60 -1.72 18.44
CA LYS A 613 -9.34 -0.79 17.34
C LYS A 613 -9.38 0.68 17.76
N LYS A 614 -10.11 1.05 18.82
CA LYS A 614 -10.09 2.42 19.35
C LYS A 614 -8.85 2.65 20.22
N LEU A 615 -8.54 1.72 21.12
CA LEU A 615 -7.38 1.83 22.00
C LEU A 615 -6.06 1.88 21.22
N ILE A 616 -5.93 1.05 20.19
CA ILE A 616 -4.73 0.97 19.35
C ILE A 616 -4.77 2.07 18.28
N ASN A 617 -5.70 2.00 17.32
CA ASN A 617 -5.60 2.86 16.13
C ASN A 617 -5.91 4.34 16.39
N TYR A 618 -6.60 4.67 17.49
CA TYR A 618 -6.95 6.04 17.82
C TYR A 618 -6.08 6.58 18.95
N PHE A 619 -6.04 5.90 20.11
CA PHE A 619 -5.35 6.43 21.28
C PHE A 619 -3.84 6.21 21.33
N GLU A 620 -3.29 5.22 20.62
CA GLU A 620 -1.83 4.98 20.60
C GLU A 620 -1.05 6.17 20.00
N ASN A 621 -1.71 6.98 19.17
CA ASN A 621 -1.14 8.16 18.53
C ASN A 621 -1.11 9.42 19.42
N PHE A 622 -1.56 9.33 20.67
CA PHE A 622 -1.54 10.45 21.63
C PHE A 622 -0.20 10.48 22.38
N ASP A 623 0.26 11.67 22.80
CA ASP A 623 1.53 11.83 23.54
C ASP A 623 1.60 11.01 24.86
N SER A 624 0.43 10.63 25.39
CA SER A 624 0.29 9.74 26.54
C SER A 624 -0.85 8.76 26.25
N PRO A 625 -0.59 7.67 25.50
CA PRO A 625 -1.63 6.77 25.06
C PRO A 625 -2.23 6.04 26.26
N ALA A 626 -3.56 5.86 26.26
CA ALA A 626 -4.26 5.13 27.31
C ALA A 626 -3.92 3.62 27.31
N PHE A 627 -3.33 3.11 26.23
CA PHE A 627 -2.96 1.72 26.05
C PHE A 627 -1.55 1.60 25.48
N SER A 628 -0.81 0.57 25.88
CA SER A 628 0.54 0.27 25.41
C SER A 628 0.69 -1.23 25.15
N GLU A 629 0.97 -1.62 23.90
CA GLU A 629 1.25 -3.02 23.57
C GLU A 629 2.51 -3.54 24.28
N ALA A 630 3.51 -2.67 24.48
CA ALA A 630 4.72 -3.02 25.21
C ALA A 630 4.40 -3.39 26.67
N GLU A 631 3.55 -2.61 27.34
CA GLU A 631 3.09 -2.92 28.70
C GLU A 631 2.22 -4.18 28.73
N TRP A 632 1.27 -4.32 27.79
CA TRP A 632 0.45 -5.54 27.65
C TRP A 632 1.32 -6.80 27.52
N LYS A 633 2.37 -6.75 26.69
CA LYS A 633 3.31 -7.85 26.49
C LYS A 633 4.01 -8.27 27.80
N THR A 634 4.29 -7.34 28.71
CA THR A 634 4.92 -7.68 30.01
C THR A 634 4.02 -8.50 30.93
N LEU A 635 2.72 -8.56 30.66
CA LEU A 635 1.74 -9.36 31.40
C LEU A 635 1.70 -10.82 30.92
N ASN A 636 2.42 -11.15 29.85
CA ASN A 636 2.63 -12.50 29.38
C ASN A 636 3.96 -13.08 29.93
N PRO A 637 4.09 -14.42 30.00
CA PRO A 637 5.37 -15.06 30.28
C PRO A 637 6.46 -14.60 29.31
N VAL A 638 7.71 -14.46 29.77
CA VAL A 638 8.83 -13.93 28.98
C VAL A 638 9.15 -14.84 27.78
N GLU A 639 8.95 -16.13 27.95
CA GLU A 639 9.12 -17.19 26.96
C GLU A 639 7.93 -17.34 25.99
N PHE A 640 6.82 -16.63 26.21
CA PHE A 640 5.61 -16.76 25.40
C PHE A 640 5.62 -15.83 24.20
N SER A 641 5.21 -16.37 23.04
CA SER A 641 4.83 -15.61 21.85
C SER A 641 3.47 -16.09 21.32
N TYR A 642 2.71 -15.17 20.75
CA TYR A 642 1.44 -15.48 20.09
C TYR A 642 1.68 -16.36 18.84
N ILE A 643 0.75 -17.28 18.57
CA ILE A 643 0.94 -18.41 17.62
C ILE A 643 0.75 -17.97 16.15
N GLY A 644 0.09 -16.85 15.88
CA GLY A 644 -0.08 -16.30 14.52
C GLY A 644 -1.19 -16.97 13.71
N TYR A 645 -1.23 -18.31 13.65
CA TYR A 645 -2.25 -19.11 12.95
C TYR A 645 -2.62 -20.38 13.73
N ALA A 646 -3.81 -20.93 13.47
CA ALA A 646 -4.26 -22.12 14.17
C ALA A 646 -3.62 -23.40 13.61
N GLU A 647 -2.63 -23.97 14.31
CA GLU A 647 -2.01 -25.27 13.98
C GLU A 647 -2.25 -26.31 15.09
N ASP A 648 -3.02 -27.36 14.76
CA ASP A 648 -3.67 -28.27 15.72
C ASP A 648 -2.73 -28.96 16.75
N ASP A 649 -1.48 -29.26 16.40
CA ASP A 649 -0.55 -30.02 17.28
C ASP A 649 0.44 -29.13 18.07
N TYR A 650 0.85 -27.96 17.55
CA TYR A 650 1.72 -27.01 18.25
C TYR A 650 0.96 -26.25 19.35
N GLU A 651 -0.30 -25.89 19.07
CA GLU A 651 -1.21 -25.23 20.02
C GLU A 651 -1.47 -26.02 21.30
N LYS A 652 -1.53 -27.35 21.20
CA LYS A 652 -1.93 -28.21 22.32
C LYS A 652 -0.87 -28.27 23.41
N ASN A 653 0.41 -28.31 23.04
CA ASN A 653 1.52 -28.37 24.00
C ASN A 653 1.77 -27.00 24.64
N MET A 654 1.74 -25.93 23.83
CA MET A 654 1.82 -24.54 24.30
C MET A 654 0.68 -24.19 25.28
N TYR A 655 -0.55 -24.59 24.97
CA TYR A 655 -1.68 -24.29 25.85
C TYR A 655 -1.52 -24.93 27.23
N GLU A 656 -1.05 -26.16 27.32
CA GLU A 656 -0.88 -26.80 28.64
C GLU A 656 0.20 -26.12 29.49
N GLU A 657 1.21 -25.54 28.85
CA GLU A 657 2.29 -24.79 29.49
C GLU A 657 1.81 -23.41 29.98
N PHE A 658 1.03 -22.69 29.18
CA PHE A 658 0.66 -21.30 29.44
C PHE A 658 -0.81 -21.06 29.84
N LYS A 659 -1.64 -22.10 29.99
CA LYS A 659 -3.09 -21.99 30.31
C LYS A 659 -3.45 -21.11 31.51
N ASP A 660 -2.51 -20.90 32.43
CA ASP A 660 -2.76 -20.01 33.57
C ASP A 660 -2.72 -18.52 33.20
N HIS A 661 -2.21 -18.16 32.02
CA HIS A 661 -2.11 -16.78 31.51
C HIS A 661 -3.14 -16.43 30.43
N PHE A 662 -3.93 -17.42 29.96
CA PHE A 662 -4.88 -17.25 28.87
C PHE A 662 -6.22 -17.91 29.20
N VAL A 663 -7.33 -17.24 28.89
CA VAL A 663 -8.67 -17.75 29.20
C VAL A 663 -9.14 -18.89 28.29
N SER A 664 -8.50 -19.05 27.13
CA SER A 664 -8.81 -20.07 26.14
C SER A 664 -7.61 -20.29 25.20
N ARG A 665 -7.64 -21.37 24.41
CA ARG A 665 -6.65 -21.58 23.33
C ARG A 665 -6.69 -20.45 22.30
N LYS A 666 -7.89 -19.97 21.97
CA LYS A 666 -8.09 -18.85 21.05
C LYS A 666 -7.36 -17.59 21.50
N ALA A 667 -7.28 -17.33 22.82
CA ALA A 667 -6.57 -16.19 23.37
C ALA A 667 -5.05 -16.21 23.10
N MET A 668 -4.48 -17.35 22.68
CA MET A 668 -3.05 -17.48 22.36
C MET A 668 -2.72 -17.19 20.89
N ILE A 669 -3.72 -16.91 20.05
CA ILE A 669 -3.52 -16.66 18.60
C ILE A 669 -2.85 -15.30 18.37
N ASN A 670 -3.39 -14.24 18.98
CA ASN A 670 -2.85 -12.88 18.90
C ASN A 670 -3.37 -12.02 20.08
N ALA A 671 -2.74 -10.86 20.29
CA ALA A 671 -3.03 -9.98 21.41
C ALA A 671 -4.48 -9.40 21.41
N PRO A 672 -5.05 -8.95 20.28
CA PRO A 672 -6.45 -8.53 20.22
C PRO A 672 -7.43 -9.64 20.62
N ARG A 673 -7.15 -10.88 20.21
CA ARG A 673 -7.97 -12.04 20.58
C ARG A 673 -7.81 -12.41 22.06
N ASP A 674 -6.63 -12.25 22.64
CA ASP A 674 -6.42 -12.41 24.09
C ASP A 674 -7.34 -11.46 24.89
N ARG A 675 -7.33 -10.16 24.54
CA ARG A 675 -8.13 -9.12 25.19
C ARG A 675 -9.64 -9.35 25.03
N SER A 676 -10.11 -9.60 23.81
CA SER A 676 -11.53 -9.85 23.55
C SER A 676 -12.05 -11.14 24.22
N GLN A 677 -11.25 -12.20 24.24
CA GLN A 677 -11.59 -13.44 24.96
C GLN A 677 -11.61 -13.22 26.47
N LEU A 678 -10.67 -12.45 27.02
CA LEU A 678 -10.62 -12.09 28.43
C LEU A 678 -11.88 -11.33 28.86
N MET A 679 -12.31 -10.35 28.06
CA MET A 679 -13.54 -9.61 28.31
C MET A 679 -14.79 -10.47 28.15
N THR A 680 -14.81 -11.36 27.16
CA THR A 680 -15.85 -12.39 27.00
C THR A 680 -15.99 -13.25 28.25
N ALA A 681 -14.86 -13.67 28.84
CA ALA A 681 -14.85 -14.44 30.08
C ALA A 681 -15.44 -13.63 31.24
N LEU A 682 -15.11 -12.34 31.39
CA LEU A 682 -15.67 -11.47 32.43
C LEU A 682 -17.18 -11.25 32.27
N LEU A 683 -17.65 -10.87 31.07
CA LEU A 683 -19.07 -10.61 30.82
C LEU A 683 -19.94 -11.87 30.90
N SER A 684 -19.30 -13.05 30.79
CA SER A 684 -19.92 -14.37 30.98
C SER A 684 -19.73 -14.93 32.40
N SER A 685 -19.15 -14.16 33.33
CA SER A 685 -18.80 -14.57 34.70
C SER A 685 -17.97 -15.87 34.77
N LYS A 686 -17.17 -16.16 33.75
CA LYS A 686 -16.19 -17.25 33.75
C LYS A 686 -15.07 -16.89 34.73
N LYS A 687 -14.57 -17.89 35.47
CA LYS A 687 -13.52 -17.69 36.47
C LYS A 687 -12.17 -17.45 35.78
N LEU A 688 -11.50 -16.37 36.17
CA LEU A 688 -10.16 -16.02 35.76
C LEU A 688 -9.11 -16.57 36.75
N THR A 689 -7.92 -16.88 36.22
CA THR A 689 -6.70 -17.10 37.00
C THR A 689 -6.11 -15.76 37.45
N LYS A 690 -5.13 -15.76 38.37
CA LYS A 690 -4.52 -14.51 38.83
C LYS A 690 -3.82 -13.74 37.68
N PRO A 691 -3.03 -14.36 36.79
CA PRO A 691 -2.46 -13.62 35.66
C PRO A 691 -3.50 -13.03 34.71
N CYS A 692 -4.61 -13.74 34.47
CA CYS A 692 -5.74 -13.19 33.69
C CYS A 692 -6.43 -12.03 34.43
N GLN A 693 -6.50 -12.06 35.76
CA GLN A 693 -7.01 -10.93 36.55
C GLN A 693 -6.11 -9.70 36.38
N ASP A 694 -4.79 -9.86 36.42
CA ASP A 694 -3.83 -8.74 36.26
C ASP A 694 -3.95 -8.11 34.86
N LYS A 695 -4.06 -8.94 33.81
CA LYS A 695 -4.37 -8.49 32.44
C LYS A 695 -5.70 -7.73 32.37
N ALA A 696 -6.72 -8.23 33.05
CA ALA A 696 -8.03 -7.61 33.05
C ALA A 696 -8.02 -6.26 33.78
N GLU A 697 -7.31 -6.15 34.91
CA GLU A 697 -7.14 -4.89 35.64
C GLU A 697 -6.46 -3.83 34.77
N PHE A 698 -5.39 -4.22 34.07
CA PHE A 698 -4.71 -3.34 33.12
C PHE A 698 -5.66 -2.88 32.00
N TYR A 699 -6.35 -3.80 31.34
CA TYR A 699 -7.22 -3.46 30.22
C TYR A 699 -8.43 -2.60 30.64
N CYS A 700 -9.03 -2.87 31.81
CA CYS A 700 -10.10 -2.04 32.35
C CYS A 700 -9.64 -0.60 32.60
N LYS A 701 -8.43 -0.44 33.14
CA LYS A 701 -7.81 0.89 33.34
C LYS A 701 -7.65 1.62 32.01
N CYS A 702 -7.10 0.96 30.98
CA CYS A 702 -6.94 1.55 29.65
C CYS A 702 -8.29 2.00 29.06
N ILE A 703 -9.35 1.21 29.22
CA ILE A 703 -10.71 1.59 28.76
C ILE A 703 -11.20 2.84 29.51
N ARG A 704 -11.01 2.92 30.83
CA ARG A 704 -11.40 4.10 31.62
C ARG A 704 -10.63 5.36 31.23
N GLU A 705 -9.35 5.23 30.90
CA GLU A 705 -8.52 6.36 30.46
C GLU A 705 -8.86 6.81 29.02
N ALA A 706 -9.37 5.91 28.19
CA ALA A 706 -9.71 6.15 26.79
C ALA A 706 -11.17 6.59 26.54
N PHE A 707 -12.08 6.37 27.49
CA PHE A 707 -13.51 6.67 27.31
C PHE A 707 -13.94 7.78 28.28
N ASP A 708 -14.85 8.64 27.84
CA ASP A 708 -15.57 9.54 28.73
C ASP A 708 -16.47 8.71 29.65
N ASP A 709 -15.98 8.52 30.86
CA ASP A 709 -16.62 7.73 31.90
C ASP A 709 -17.39 8.59 32.91
N SER A 710 -17.57 9.90 32.63
CA SER A 710 -18.22 10.85 33.54
C SER A 710 -19.65 10.48 33.93
N LYS A 711 -20.34 9.72 33.07
CA LYS A 711 -21.69 9.19 33.29
C LYS A 711 -21.71 7.69 33.65
N TRP A 712 -20.56 7.03 33.67
CA TRP A 712 -20.49 5.61 33.96
C TRP A 712 -20.69 5.36 35.46
N PRO A 713 -21.17 4.17 35.86
CA PRO A 713 -21.15 3.78 37.28
C PRO A 713 -19.71 3.73 37.81
N GLU A 714 -19.56 3.81 39.14
CA GLU A 714 -18.25 3.68 39.81
C GLU A 714 -17.51 2.40 39.39
N LYS A 715 -18.26 1.31 39.19
CA LYS A 715 -17.76 0.09 38.55
C LYS A 715 -18.73 -0.33 37.46
N THR A 716 -18.22 -0.58 36.26
CA THR A 716 -18.94 -1.22 35.17
C THR A 716 -19.19 -2.69 35.50
N PHE A 717 -20.07 -3.35 34.73
CA PHE A 717 -20.39 -4.76 34.96
C PHE A 717 -19.13 -5.65 34.99
N TRP A 718 -18.20 -5.46 34.06
CA TRP A 718 -16.98 -6.27 33.99
C TRP A 718 -15.99 -5.96 35.12
N GLU A 719 -15.90 -4.70 35.57
CA GLU A 719 -15.09 -4.31 36.73
C GLU A 719 -15.65 -4.87 38.04
N GLU A 720 -16.98 -4.90 38.19
CA GLU A 720 -17.63 -5.54 39.33
C GLU A 720 -17.35 -7.04 39.36
N GLU A 721 -17.48 -7.72 38.22
CA GLU A 721 -17.19 -9.15 38.11
C GLU A 721 -15.73 -9.44 38.41
N LEU A 722 -14.80 -8.63 37.89
CA LEU A 722 -13.37 -8.74 38.20
C LEU A 722 -13.10 -8.57 39.70
N ALA A 723 -13.64 -7.52 40.32
CA ALA A 723 -13.47 -7.26 41.76
C ALA A 723 -14.01 -8.41 42.64
N LYS A 724 -15.18 -8.97 42.29
CA LYS A 724 -15.75 -10.14 42.98
C LYS A 724 -14.83 -11.37 42.87
N GLN A 725 -14.12 -11.52 41.76
CA GLN A 725 -13.20 -12.63 41.56
C GLN A 725 -11.89 -12.43 42.32
N ILE A 726 -11.34 -11.22 42.34
CA ILE A 726 -10.12 -10.88 43.10
C ILE A 726 -10.35 -11.09 44.60
N GLU A 727 -11.45 -10.57 45.16
CA GLU A 727 -11.78 -10.72 46.59
C GLU A 727 -11.90 -12.21 46.99
N LYS A 728 -12.45 -13.05 46.11
CA LYS A 728 -12.55 -14.50 46.32
C LYS A 728 -11.19 -15.20 46.26
N THR A 729 -10.26 -14.74 45.43
CA THR A 729 -8.90 -15.28 45.34
C THR A 729 -8.09 -14.90 46.59
N GLU A 730 -8.14 -13.65 47.01
CA GLU A 730 -7.43 -13.14 48.19
C GLU A 730 -7.89 -13.82 49.48
N LYS A 731 -9.21 -14.00 49.67
CA LYS A 731 -9.77 -14.74 50.81
C LYS A 731 -9.43 -16.23 50.85
N LYS A 732 -8.95 -16.81 49.73
CA LYS A 732 -8.45 -18.19 49.68
C LYS A 732 -6.95 -18.29 49.91
N ALA A 733 -6.23 -17.18 49.71
CA ALA A 733 -4.78 -17.10 49.91
C ALA A 733 -4.42 -16.69 51.35
N ALA A 734 -5.29 -15.94 52.03
CA ALA A 734 -5.27 -15.69 53.48
C ALA A 734 -5.87 -16.85 54.27
#